data_AF-A0A0P7B1F7-F1
#
_entry.id   AF-A0A0P7B1F7-F1
#
_cell.length_a   1.000
_cell.length_b   1.000
_cell.length_c   1.000
_cell.angle_alpha   90.00
_cell.angle_beta   90.00
_cell.angle_gamma   90.00
#
_symmetry.space_group_name_H-M   'P 1'
#
loop_
_entity.id
_entity.type
_entity.pdbx_description
1 polymer ?
#
loop_
_entity_poly.entity_id
_entity_poly.type
_entity_poly.pdbx_seq_one_letter_code
_entity_poly.pdbx_strand_id
1 'polypeptide(L)'
;MKQRPFSAAPAESDDCFSDQDSVFNVGSHQVSDDGTDLSDIDGDADDGSKFYNGNAFPPEYYLRLEEEFDGDRVARKRYAPRTIEQLDGIEWRWNEYCAYTGRDPVIREIADEYELSFQRRENRCMSMNDLEQQGDTTIGTTQKKFRIGEHRIDALLFLLLIAPSGSRPEALLHLRYGDIRVVLARDPDGGPHKILIRFTLRFTKAFLGPKATTEITIPESLYDPCLLLCPHPLLLGLLFRHRAFEASRLTTPELLRKLDIHPGEYELPLPLKESMDEIFVFRQTIKTALNGYVISENIRITYSMISSWTKRMGVIAGFGITVILYTLRYTNANALDQSHNVSNGLRDLVLGHKSSNVFRDHYLSRVITVDTMAIVRQRKPQEALMRQATSIGHSQSKRRPIDLTSSQVAEVDNHPQIQKLLQHQRALRQEMNRSAKGQKRLESITKSLQGERAKRRRESTQKMRHDWSRDQAIADIERQLAGKSFEEPPPLPCVTDSHPAQRRLLNALKAPVASTIEDEFRRRDEAILAVMAYCPVQEGPTTRCRLDKPVGKGNAPQAAQTADTHETREDLANAITSVFIMKEEERPRRCFVCVGRATTLPSSDPIQDLIRPFYSNSNLRKHFKRCHLSKIQENEELYCRLCNLSLDHKMHLQNHAMRIHGTVS
;
A
#
# COMPACT_ATOMS: atom_id res chain seq x y z
N MET A 1 17.12 -33.17 54.86
CA MET A 1 16.55 -33.15 53.49
C MET A 1 15.80 -31.84 53.30
N LYS A 2 16.40 -30.87 52.58
CA LYS A 2 15.79 -29.57 52.26
C LYS A 2 15.43 -29.58 50.77
N GLN A 3 14.15 -29.36 50.45
CA GLN A 3 13.64 -29.25 49.10
C GLN A 3 14.14 -27.95 48.46
N ARG A 4 14.71 -28.05 47.25
CA ARG A 4 15.03 -26.90 46.39
C ARG A 4 13.78 -26.47 45.62
N PRO A 5 13.45 -25.17 45.55
CA PRO A 5 12.41 -24.71 44.64
C PRO A 5 12.96 -24.67 43.21
N PHE A 6 12.19 -25.21 42.27
CA PHE A 6 12.42 -25.08 40.83
C PHE A 6 12.22 -23.61 40.43
N SER A 7 13.31 -22.94 40.05
CA SER A 7 13.27 -21.66 39.34
C SER A 7 12.79 -21.93 37.92
N ALA A 8 11.59 -21.45 37.58
CA ALA A 8 11.09 -21.43 36.21
C ALA A 8 12.03 -20.57 35.35
N ALA A 9 12.63 -21.19 34.33
CA ALA A 9 13.39 -20.48 33.33
C ALA A 9 12.45 -19.56 32.54
N PRO A 10 12.80 -18.28 32.30
CA PRO A 10 12.01 -17.42 31.45
C PRO A 10 12.09 -17.96 30.01
N ALA A 11 10.92 -18.11 29.38
CA ALA A 11 10.79 -18.58 28.01
C ALA A 11 11.66 -17.73 27.07
N GLU A 12 12.53 -18.40 26.31
CA GLU A 12 13.35 -17.81 25.25
C GLU A 12 12.44 -17.09 24.24
N SER A 13 12.42 -15.77 24.28
CA SER A 13 11.82 -14.94 23.23
C SER A 13 12.77 -14.94 22.03
N ASP A 14 12.51 -15.85 21.11
CA ASP A 14 13.09 -15.87 19.76
C ASP A 14 12.51 -14.69 18.96
N ASP A 15 12.80 -13.45 19.39
CA ASP A 15 12.47 -12.19 18.71
C ASP A 15 13.43 -12.01 17.51
N CYS A 16 13.39 -12.96 16.58
CA CYS A 16 13.62 -12.62 15.20
C CYS A 16 12.35 -11.89 14.79
N PHE A 17 12.45 -10.57 14.59
CA PHE A 17 11.45 -9.74 13.92
C PHE A 17 10.84 -10.54 12.78
N SER A 18 9.72 -11.20 13.05
CA SER A 18 8.94 -11.84 12.01
C SER A 18 8.32 -10.65 11.32
N ASP A 19 8.94 -10.25 10.22
CA ASP A 19 8.30 -9.46 9.17
C ASP A 19 6.98 -10.19 8.88
N GLN A 20 5.88 -9.85 9.56
CA GLN A 20 4.55 -10.32 9.15
C GLN A 20 4.09 -9.59 7.89
N ASP A 21 4.90 -8.63 7.41
CA ASP A 21 4.91 -8.13 6.03
C ASP A 21 5.77 -9.03 5.09
N SER A 22 6.26 -10.20 5.52
CA SER A 22 6.98 -11.16 4.66
C SER A 22 6.09 -12.02 3.77
N VAL A 23 4.80 -11.70 3.64
CA VAL A 23 3.97 -12.24 2.55
C VAL A 23 4.46 -11.76 1.18
N PHE A 24 5.32 -10.72 1.14
CA PHE A 24 5.75 -10.06 -0.09
C PHE A 24 7.16 -10.44 -0.58
N ASN A 25 7.67 -11.63 -0.28
CA ASN A 25 8.93 -12.10 -0.86
C ASN A 25 8.74 -13.50 -1.49
N VAL A 26 8.14 -13.54 -2.67
CA VAL A 26 8.03 -14.75 -3.49
C VAL A 26 8.94 -14.57 -4.70
N GLY A 27 10.03 -15.33 -4.72
CA GLY A 27 10.80 -15.56 -5.92
C GLY A 27 9.90 -16.13 -7.02
N SER A 28 10.28 -15.86 -8.26
CA SER A 28 9.72 -16.44 -9.49
C SER A 28 9.07 -17.81 -9.29
N HIS A 29 7.82 -17.92 -9.75
CA HIS A 29 6.81 -19.00 -9.55
C HIS A 29 5.73 -18.66 -8.51
N GLN A 30 4.85 -17.72 -8.89
CA GLN A 30 3.60 -17.44 -8.18
C GLN A 30 2.48 -18.36 -8.71
N VAL A 31 2.00 -19.24 -7.83
CA VAL A 31 0.57 -19.53 -7.70
C VAL A 31 0.22 -19.01 -6.30
N SER A 32 -0.32 -17.79 -6.25
CA SER A 32 -0.75 -17.14 -5.02
C SER A 32 -2.27 -17.09 -5.00
N ASP A 33 -2.82 -17.77 -4.00
CA ASP A 33 -4.20 -17.78 -3.55
C ASP A 33 -4.35 -16.65 -2.50
N ASP A 34 -4.84 -15.48 -2.91
CA ASP A 34 -5.31 -14.44 -1.98
C ASP A 34 -6.37 -13.60 -2.70
N GLY A 35 -7.42 -13.23 -1.96
CA GLY A 35 -8.66 -12.66 -2.47
C GLY A 35 -8.46 -11.37 -3.29
N THR A 36 -8.42 -11.53 -4.60
CA THR A 36 -8.64 -10.47 -5.58
C THR A 36 -9.96 -9.77 -5.24
N ASP A 37 -9.91 -8.44 -5.13
CA ASP A 37 -11.08 -7.59 -5.00
C ASP A 37 -11.97 -7.88 -6.23
N LEU A 38 -13.19 -8.36 -6.02
CA LEU A 38 -14.16 -8.71 -7.09
C LEU A 38 -14.47 -7.56 -8.06
N SER A 39 -13.97 -6.34 -7.80
CA SER A 39 -14.07 -5.18 -8.69
C SER A 39 -13.33 -5.30 -10.02
N ASP A 40 -12.43 -6.27 -10.17
CA ASP A 40 -11.80 -6.55 -11.47
C ASP A 40 -12.63 -7.50 -12.35
N ILE A 41 -13.79 -7.95 -11.85
CA ILE A 41 -14.81 -8.73 -12.58
C ILE A 41 -16.07 -7.88 -12.81
N ASP A 42 -15.92 -6.60 -13.16
CA ASP A 42 -16.94 -5.95 -13.99
C ASP A 42 -16.56 -6.26 -15.45
N GLY A 43 -16.85 -7.51 -15.85
CA GLY A 43 -17.05 -7.80 -17.26
C GLY A 43 -18.17 -6.89 -17.75
N ASP A 44 -17.91 -6.11 -18.80
CA ASP A 44 -18.94 -5.42 -19.55
C ASP A 44 -19.98 -6.49 -19.98
N ALA A 45 -21.02 -6.72 -19.17
CA ALA A 45 -22.06 -7.71 -19.47
C ALA A 45 -22.78 -7.38 -20.79
N ASP A 46 -22.71 -6.11 -21.23
CA ASP A 46 -23.22 -5.65 -22.53
C ASP A 46 -22.20 -5.75 -23.69
N ASP A 47 -20.89 -5.89 -23.42
CA ASP A 47 -19.86 -6.10 -24.46
C ASP A 47 -19.46 -7.58 -24.64
N GLY A 48 -19.74 -8.42 -23.65
CA GLY A 48 -19.71 -9.87 -23.83
C GLY A 48 -20.71 -10.33 -24.89
N SER A 49 -21.91 -9.75 -24.93
CA SER A 49 -22.97 -10.19 -25.84
C SER A 49 -22.67 -9.95 -27.33
N LYS A 50 -21.72 -9.07 -27.68
CA LYS A 50 -21.45 -8.68 -29.08
C LYS A 50 -20.04 -8.98 -29.61
N PHE A 51 -19.07 -9.39 -28.78
CA PHE A 51 -17.72 -9.79 -29.24
C PHE A 51 -17.42 -11.29 -29.22
N TYR A 52 -18.28 -12.15 -28.66
CA TYR A 52 -18.08 -13.60 -28.72
C TYR A 52 -18.48 -14.24 -30.07
N ASN A 53 -18.90 -13.44 -31.05
CA ASN A 53 -19.21 -13.91 -32.41
C ASN A 53 -17.97 -14.34 -33.23
N GLY A 54 -16.77 -14.37 -32.63
CA GLY A 54 -15.53 -14.76 -33.31
C GLY A 54 -14.78 -15.96 -32.72
N ASN A 55 -15.16 -16.48 -31.55
CA ASN A 55 -14.49 -17.64 -30.92
C ASN A 55 -15.40 -18.38 -29.91
N ALA A 56 -16.71 -18.38 -30.12
CA ALA A 56 -17.59 -19.32 -29.42
C ALA A 56 -17.32 -20.72 -30.01
N PHE A 57 -16.74 -21.62 -29.22
CA PHE A 57 -16.71 -23.02 -29.62
C PHE A 57 -18.15 -23.50 -29.79
N PRO A 58 -18.48 -24.22 -30.87
CA PRO A 58 -19.84 -24.66 -31.12
C PRO A 58 -20.29 -25.61 -30.00
N PRO A 59 -21.59 -25.70 -29.65
CA PRO A 59 -22.09 -26.51 -28.54
C PRO A 59 -21.57 -27.97 -28.52
N GLU A 60 -21.31 -28.54 -29.69
CA GLU A 60 -20.74 -29.87 -29.92
C GLU A 60 -19.29 -30.03 -29.41
N TYR A 61 -18.57 -28.92 -29.20
CA TYR A 61 -17.27 -28.89 -28.52
C TYR A 61 -17.42 -29.20 -27.03
N TYR A 62 -18.43 -28.63 -26.37
CA TYR A 62 -18.67 -28.83 -24.94
C TYR A 62 -19.22 -30.23 -24.65
N LEU A 63 -20.05 -30.78 -25.55
CA LEU A 63 -20.52 -32.18 -25.45
C LEU A 63 -19.36 -33.19 -25.53
N ARG A 64 -18.40 -32.97 -26.43
CA ARG A 64 -17.19 -33.82 -26.49
C ARG A 64 -16.32 -33.71 -25.25
N LEU A 65 -16.16 -32.50 -24.69
CA LEU A 65 -15.43 -32.31 -23.44
C LEU A 65 -16.09 -33.03 -22.26
N GLU A 66 -17.43 -33.12 -22.26
CA GLU A 66 -18.20 -33.87 -21.26
C GLU A 66 -18.05 -35.39 -21.44
N GLU A 67 -18.10 -35.90 -22.68
CA GLU A 67 -17.87 -37.33 -22.98
C GLU A 67 -16.44 -37.78 -22.66
N GLU A 68 -15.45 -36.90 -22.86
CA GLU A 68 -14.03 -37.16 -22.56
C GLU A 68 -13.66 -36.82 -21.09
N PHE A 69 -14.64 -36.43 -20.26
CA PHE A 69 -14.39 -35.97 -18.89
C PHE A 69 -14.05 -37.12 -17.94
N ASP A 70 -12.78 -37.22 -17.56
CA ASP A 70 -12.29 -38.14 -16.52
C ASP A 70 -12.34 -37.46 -15.13
N GLY A 71 -13.36 -37.80 -14.33
CA GLY A 71 -13.57 -37.24 -12.98
C GLY A 71 -12.42 -37.49 -12.00
N ASP A 72 -11.66 -38.58 -12.16
CA ASP A 72 -10.55 -38.94 -11.27
C ASP A 72 -9.31 -38.05 -11.50
N ARG A 73 -9.19 -37.44 -12.69
CA ARG A 73 -8.14 -36.45 -13.00
C ARG A 73 -8.39 -35.08 -12.39
N VAL A 74 -9.65 -34.74 -12.07
CA VAL A 74 -10.04 -33.41 -11.57
C VAL A 74 -10.00 -33.33 -10.04
N ALA A 75 -10.18 -34.46 -9.33
CA ALA A 75 -10.05 -34.54 -7.87
C ALA A 75 -8.69 -34.06 -7.31
N ARG A 76 -7.70 -33.79 -8.17
CA ARG A 76 -6.36 -33.28 -7.82
C ARG A 76 -5.99 -31.92 -8.41
N LYS A 77 -6.87 -31.24 -9.15
CA LYS A 77 -6.59 -29.90 -9.67
C LYS A 77 -7.44 -28.85 -8.94
N ARG A 78 -6.83 -28.22 -7.94
CA ARG A 78 -7.27 -26.88 -7.55
C ARG A 78 -7.03 -25.98 -8.77
N TYR A 79 -8.09 -25.43 -9.34
CA TYR A 79 -7.97 -24.41 -10.38
C TYR A 79 -7.09 -23.27 -9.87
N ALA A 80 -6.25 -22.71 -10.74
CA ALA A 80 -5.52 -21.50 -10.39
C ALA A 80 -6.57 -20.40 -10.11
N PRO A 81 -6.35 -19.47 -9.16
CA PRO A 81 -7.28 -18.37 -8.90
C PRO A 81 -7.68 -17.61 -10.18
N ARG A 82 -6.76 -17.48 -11.14
CA ARG A 82 -6.98 -16.96 -12.49
C ARG A 82 -8.05 -17.66 -13.34
N THR A 83 -8.29 -18.95 -13.11
CA THR A 83 -9.34 -19.71 -13.79
C THR A 83 -10.69 -19.51 -13.11
N ILE A 84 -10.69 -19.15 -11.82
CA ILE A 84 -11.85 -18.65 -11.08
C ILE A 84 -12.14 -17.16 -11.45
N GLU A 85 -11.16 -16.43 -11.99
CA GLU A 85 -11.31 -15.04 -12.46
C GLU A 85 -12.05 -14.89 -13.81
N GLN A 86 -12.57 -15.97 -14.40
CA GLN A 86 -13.41 -15.93 -15.61
C GLN A 86 -14.89 -16.26 -15.32
N LEU A 87 -15.35 -16.10 -14.07
CA LEU A 87 -16.70 -16.49 -13.66
C LEU A 87 -17.80 -15.95 -14.57
N ASP A 88 -17.79 -14.68 -14.98
CA ASP A 88 -18.83 -14.15 -15.88
C ASP A 88 -18.79 -14.77 -17.30
N GLY A 89 -17.59 -15.06 -17.82
CA GLY A 89 -17.41 -15.70 -19.12
C GLY A 89 -17.70 -17.20 -19.06
N ILE A 90 -17.42 -17.83 -17.93
CA ILE A 90 -17.75 -19.22 -17.61
C ILE A 90 -19.26 -19.34 -17.38
N GLU A 91 -19.87 -18.43 -16.63
CA GLU A 91 -21.31 -18.30 -16.38
C GLU A 91 -22.06 -18.08 -17.68
N TRP A 92 -21.59 -17.17 -18.55
CA TRP A 92 -22.21 -16.97 -19.85
C TRP A 92 -22.11 -18.22 -20.75
N ARG A 93 -20.93 -18.86 -20.85
CA ARG A 93 -20.76 -20.12 -21.60
C ARG A 93 -21.54 -21.28 -20.99
N TRP A 94 -21.63 -21.33 -19.68
CA TRP A 94 -22.39 -22.32 -18.93
C TRP A 94 -23.88 -22.13 -19.17
N ASN A 95 -24.38 -20.89 -19.14
CA ASN A 95 -25.77 -20.55 -19.45
C ASN A 95 -26.11 -20.86 -20.92
N GLU A 96 -25.23 -20.58 -21.89
CA GLU A 96 -25.42 -20.99 -23.29
C GLU A 96 -25.43 -22.51 -23.47
N TYR A 97 -24.48 -23.22 -22.84
CA TYR A 97 -24.42 -24.68 -22.85
C TYR A 97 -25.67 -25.31 -22.20
N CYS A 98 -26.12 -24.78 -21.06
CA CYS A 98 -27.34 -25.18 -20.37
C CYS A 98 -28.58 -24.95 -21.22
N ALA A 99 -28.70 -23.78 -21.87
CA ALA A 99 -29.79 -23.48 -22.79
C ALA A 99 -29.83 -24.44 -24.01
N TYR A 100 -28.67 -24.80 -24.55
CA TYR A 100 -28.57 -25.76 -25.66
C TYR A 100 -28.90 -27.20 -25.23
N THR A 101 -28.39 -27.64 -24.08
CA THR A 101 -28.58 -29.02 -23.57
C THR A 101 -29.90 -29.23 -22.83
N GLY A 102 -30.68 -28.16 -22.59
CA GLY A 102 -31.92 -28.21 -21.81
C GLY A 102 -31.70 -28.43 -20.31
N ARG A 103 -30.51 -28.11 -19.79
CA ARG A 103 -30.13 -28.25 -18.37
C ARG A 103 -30.26 -26.92 -17.64
N ASP A 104 -30.55 -26.94 -16.34
CA ASP A 104 -30.68 -25.71 -15.53
C ASP A 104 -29.31 -25.23 -15.05
N PRO A 105 -28.92 -23.94 -15.21
CA PRO A 105 -27.67 -23.43 -14.68
C PRO A 105 -27.66 -23.38 -13.14
N VAL A 106 -26.91 -24.31 -12.56
CA VAL A 106 -26.69 -24.54 -11.11
C VAL A 106 -26.00 -23.36 -10.36
N ILE A 107 -25.85 -22.19 -10.97
CA ILE A 107 -25.10 -21.05 -10.40
C ILE A 107 -25.74 -20.54 -9.10
N ARG A 108 -27.06 -20.59 -8.99
CA ARG A 108 -27.74 -20.29 -7.73
C ARG A 108 -27.41 -21.31 -6.65
N GLU A 109 -27.35 -22.60 -6.99
CA GLU A 109 -27.00 -23.63 -6.02
C GLU A 109 -25.54 -23.51 -5.57
N ILE A 110 -24.63 -23.09 -6.46
CA ILE A 110 -23.24 -22.76 -6.08
C ILE A 110 -23.21 -21.51 -5.19
N ALA A 111 -23.96 -20.46 -5.54
CA ALA A 111 -24.05 -19.28 -4.70
C ALA A 111 -24.61 -19.62 -3.30
N ASP A 112 -25.60 -20.52 -3.23
CA ASP A 112 -26.17 -21.02 -1.98
C ASP A 112 -25.17 -21.93 -1.22
N GLU A 113 -24.45 -22.82 -1.92
CA GLU A 113 -23.42 -23.71 -1.35
C GLU A 113 -22.28 -22.92 -0.70
N TYR A 114 -21.88 -21.81 -1.32
CA TYR A 114 -20.80 -20.94 -0.84
C TYR A 114 -21.31 -19.73 -0.04
N GLU A 115 -22.61 -19.67 0.28
CA GLU A 115 -23.27 -18.59 1.02
C GLU A 115 -22.94 -17.19 0.45
N LEU A 116 -22.86 -17.08 -0.88
CA LEU A 116 -22.54 -15.85 -1.58
C LEU A 116 -23.72 -14.88 -1.53
N SER A 117 -23.43 -13.62 -1.25
CA SER A 117 -24.45 -12.58 -1.23
C SER A 117 -24.80 -12.12 -2.65
N PHE A 118 -26.08 -12.18 -3.00
CA PHE A 118 -26.61 -11.51 -4.20
C PHE A 118 -26.71 -10.00 -4.07
N GLN A 119 -26.44 -9.44 -2.87
CA GLN A 119 -26.45 -8.00 -2.69
C GLN A 119 -25.26 -7.38 -3.41
N ARG A 120 -25.55 -6.51 -4.37
CA ARG A 120 -24.51 -5.69 -4.98
C ARG A 120 -23.86 -4.83 -3.90
N ARG A 121 -22.53 -4.78 -3.93
CA ARG A 121 -21.75 -3.89 -3.09
C ARG A 121 -22.14 -2.44 -3.38
N GLU A 122 -22.29 -1.63 -2.32
CA GLU A 122 -22.50 -0.20 -2.47
C GLU A 122 -21.30 0.47 -3.15
N ASN A 123 -21.53 1.11 -4.31
CA ASN A 123 -20.54 1.89 -5.06
C ASN A 123 -20.46 3.34 -4.55
N ARG A 124 -20.32 3.49 -3.24
CA ARG A 124 -20.31 4.78 -2.57
C ARG A 124 -19.10 5.62 -3.01
N CYS A 125 -19.34 6.90 -3.28
CA CYS A 125 -18.32 7.85 -3.69
C CYS A 125 -17.60 8.48 -2.48
N MET A 126 -16.40 8.99 -2.73
CA MET A 126 -15.58 9.74 -1.78
C MET A 126 -15.74 11.23 -2.05
N SER A 127 -15.94 12.05 -1.02
CA SER A 127 -15.90 13.51 -1.18
C SER A 127 -14.45 14.00 -1.26
N MET A 128 -14.22 15.23 -1.76
CA MET A 128 -12.87 15.82 -1.73
C MET A 128 -12.31 15.95 -0.30
N ASN A 129 -13.18 16.25 0.67
CA ASN A 129 -12.81 16.29 2.08
C ASN A 129 -12.41 14.90 2.60
N ASP A 130 -13.08 13.83 2.17
CA ASP A 130 -12.68 12.46 2.54
C ASP A 130 -11.31 12.09 1.95
N LEU A 131 -11.05 12.49 0.70
CA LEU A 131 -9.76 12.29 0.04
C LEU A 131 -8.66 13.07 0.76
N GLU A 132 -8.93 14.31 1.17
CA GLU A 132 -8.01 15.13 1.96
C GLU A 132 -7.69 14.48 3.30
N GLN A 133 -8.71 14.02 4.03
CA GLN A 133 -8.54 13.32 5.31
C GLN A 133 -7.75 12.02 5.16
N GLN A 134 -7.97 11.27 4.08
CA GLN A 134 -7.19 10.08 3.78
C GLN A 134 -5.75 10.46 3.42
N GLY A 135 -5.54 11.53 2.66
CA GLY A 135 -4.21 12.06 2.34
C GLY A 135 -3.46 12.49 3.59
N ASP A 136 -4.12 13.19 4.51
CA ASP A 136 -3.54 13.68 5.77
C ASP A 136 -3.13 12.50 6.65
N THR A 137 -4.01 11.50 6.72
CA THR A 137 -3.69 10.23 7.40
C THR A 137 -2.52 9.52 6.73
N THR A 138 -2.50 9.46 5.40
CA THR A 138 -1.44 8.77 4.62
C THR A 138 -0.10 9.41 4.82
N ILE A 139 0.00 10.74 4.83
CA ILE A 139 1.26 11.45 5.04
C ILE A 139 1.65 11.49 6.53
N GLY A 140 0.70 11.74 7.44
CA GLY A 140 0.99 12.04 8.84
C GLY A 140 1.04 10.85 9.79
N THR A 141 0.39 9.72 9.50
CA THR A 141 0.28 8.64 10.49
C THR A 141 1.59 7.87 10.70
N THR A 142 1.89 7.53 11.95
CA THR A 142 2.96 6.60 12.34
C THR A 142 2.43 5.20 12.70
N GLN A 143 1.10 5.03 12.78
CA GLN A 143 0.44 3.73 13.06
C GLN A 143 0.64 2.71 11.93
N LYS A 144 0.92 3.20 10.72
CA LYS A 144 1.36 2.40 9.58
C LYS A 144 2.65 3.02 9.08
N LYS A 145 3.68 2.18 8.95
CA LYS A 145 4.94 2.54 8.33
C LYS A 145 5.06 1.85 6.97
N PHE A 146 5.56 2.55 5.99
CA PHE A 146 5.99 1.98 4.71
C PHE A 146 7.43 1.46 4.86
N ARG A 147 8.01 0.85 3.84
CA ARG A 147 9.42 0.44 3.93
C ARG A 147 10.35 1.65 3.82
N ILE A 148 9.98 2.58 2.95
CA ILE A 148 10.68 3.85 2.69
C ILE A 148 9.66 4.97 2.50
N GLY A 149 10.09 6.22 2.67
CA GLY A 149 9.24 7.40 2.52
C GLY A 149 8.65 7.54 1.11
N GLU A 150 9.35 7.12 0.07
CA GLU A 150 8.84 7.16 -1.32
C GLU A 150 7.54 6.38 -1.48
N HIS A 151 7.38 5.21 -0.84
CA HIS A 151 6.13 4.45 -0.88
C HIS A 151 4.95 5.17 -0.23
N ARG A 152 5.21 6.06 0.73
CA ARG A 152 4.17 6.93 1.32
C ARG A 152 3.74 8.02 0.34
N ILE A 153 4.70 8.58 -0.40
CA ILE A 153 4.43 9.52 -1.50
C ILE A 153 3.64 8.83 -2.60
N ASP A 154 4.08 7.65 -3.03
CA ASP A 154 3.41 6.82 -4.04
C ASP A 154 1.97 6.51 -3.64
N ALA A 155 1.73 6.16 -2.36
CA ALA A 155 0.41 5.84 -1.86
C ALA A 155 -0.59 7.00 -2.02
N LEU A 156 -0.14 8.26 -1.83
CA LEU A 156 -0.99 9.43 -2.06
C LEU A 156 -1.05 9.81 -3.54
N LEU A 157 0.10 9.89 -4.23
CA LEU A 157 0.18 10.25 -5.64
C LEU A 157 -0.68 9.32 -6.50
N PHE A 158 -0.67 8.02 -6.22
CA PHE A 158 -1.48 7.04 -6.92
C PHE A 158 -2.98 7.38 -6.84
N LEU A 159 -3.47 7.75 -5.65
CA LEU A 159 -4.87 8.17 -5.47
C LEU A 159 -5.16 9.47 -6.23
N LEU A 160 -4.25 10.45 -6.19
CA LEU A 160 -4.41 11.73 -6.88
C LEU A 160 -4.32 11.62 -8.40
N LEU A 161 -3.69 10.59 -8.97
CA LEU A 161 -3.71 10.32 -10.41
C LEU A 161 -4.93 9.49 -10.84
N ILE A 162 -5.47 8.63 -9.98
CA ILE A 162 -6.75 7.94 -10.25
C ILE A 162 -7.92 8.91 -10.25
N ALA A 163 -7.98 9.82 -9.27
CA ALA A 163 -9.11 10.73 -9.08
C ALA A 163 -9.52 11.52 -10.35
N PRO A 164 -8.62 12.17 -11.10
CA PRO A 164 -8.97 12.86 -12.34
C PRO A 164 -9.04 11.94 -13.55
N SER A 165 -8.24 10.86 -13.60
CA SER A 165 -8.21 9.94 -14.74
C SER A 165 -9.43 9.04 -14.84
N GLY A 166 -10.08 8.75 -13.70
CA GLY A 166 -11.09 7.71 -13.60
C GLY A 166 -10.58 6.36 -14.08
N SER A 167 -9.27 6.14 -14.19
CA SER A 167 -8.69 4.98 -14.88
C SER A 167 -8.76 3.69 -14.04
N ARG A 168 -8.58 2.54 -14.70
CA ARG A 168 -8.44 1.27 -13.98
C ARG A 168 -7.14 1.31 -13.17
N PRO A 169 -7.14 0.91 -11.87
CA PRO A 169 -5.94 1.00 -11.04
C PRO A 169 -4.74 0.26 -11.63
N GLU A 170 -4.98 -0.89 -12.27
CA GLU A 170 -3.91 -1.66 -12.92
C GLU A 170 -3.25 -0.91 -14.08
N ALA A 171 -3.99 -0.10 -14.85
CA ALA A 171 -3.42 0.71 -15.92
C ALA A 171 -2.47 1.78 -15.36
N LEU A 172 -2.84 2.41 -14.24
CA LEU A 172 -1.98 3.40 -13.58
C LEU A 172 -0.73 2.78 -12.96
N LEU A 173 -0.81 1.56 -12.43
CA LEU A 173 0.39 0.86 -11.93
C LEU A 173 1.42 0.62 -13.06
N HIS A 174 0.96 0.47 -14.32
CA HIS A 174 1.84 0.30 -15.47
C HIS A 174 2.40 1.61 -16.03
N LEU A 175 2.07 2.76 -15.42
CA LEU A 175 2.61 4.06 -15.83
C LEU A 175 4.14 4.07 -15.75
N ARG A 176 4.79 4.45 -16.84
CA ARG A 176 6.25 4.62 -16.93
C ARG A 176 6.63 6.09 -17.07
N TYR A 177 7.90 6.42 -16.83
CA TYR A 177 8.39 7.79 -17.04
C TYR A 177 8.22 8.24 -18.50
N GLY A 178 8.39 7.33 -19.47
CA GLY A 178 8.20 7.64 -20.88
C GLY A 178 6.76 7.97 -21.27
N ASP A 179 5.79 7.57 -20.44
CA ASP A 179 4.38 7.89 -20.62
C ASP A 179 3.99 9.24 -19.99
N ILE A 180 4.93 9.94 -19.33
CA ILE A 180 4.73 11.25 -18.70
C ILE A 180 5.36 12.34 -19.57
N ARG A 181 4.66 13.47 -19.72
CA ARG A 181 5.18 14.72 -20.27
C ARG A 181 4.94 15.83 -19.27
N VAL A 182 5.99 16.58 -18.97
CA VAL A 182 5.90 17.80 -18.17
C VAL A 182 6.17 18.96 -19.12
N VAL A 183 5.28 19.94 -19.15
CA VAL A 183 5.46 21.13 -19.97
C VAL A 183 5.19 22.37 -19.13
N LEU A 184 5.90 23.45 -19.40
CA LEU A 184 5.58 24.78 -18.92
C LEU A 184 4.69 25.44 -19.97
N ALA A 185 3.46 25.81 -19.61
CA ALA A 185 2.47 26.35 -20.54
C ALA A 185 2.14 27.80 -20.23
N ARG A 186 1.97 28.61 -21.28
CA ARG A 186 1.55 30.01 -21.20
C ARG A 186 0.09 30.06 -20.78
N ASP A 187 -0.21 30.86 -19.77
CA ASP A 187 -1.60 31.06 -19.34
C ASP A 187 -2.35 31.90 -20.38
N PRO A 188 -3.41 31.38 -21.02
CA PRO A 188 -4.16 32.15 -22.02
C PRO A 188 -4.79 33.43 -21.44
N ASP A 189 -5.03 33.47 -20.13
CA ASP A 189 -5.60 34.60 -19.41
C ASP A 189 -4.54 35.64 -18.97
N GLY A 190 -3.27 35.49 -19.38
CA GLY A 190 -2.19 36.44 -19.09
C GLY A 190 -1.56 36.29 -17.70
N GLY A 191 -1.87 35.21 -16.99
CA GLY A 191 -1.22 34.83 -15.73
C GLY A 191 0.20 34.27 -15.89
N PRO A 192 0.84 33.86 -14.78
CA PRO A 192 2.14 33.20 -14.81
C PRO A 192 2.08 31.88 -15.57
N HIS A 193 3.20 31.44 -16.12
CA HIS A 193 3.30 30.12 -16.73
C HIS A 193 2.92 29.02 -15.73
N LYS A 194 2.14 28.03 -16.19
CA LYS A 194 1.66 26.90 -15.38
C LYS A 194 2.34 25.62 -15.81
N ILE A 195 2.66 24.75 -14.86
CA ILE A 195 3.16 23.41 -15.18
C ILE A 195 1.97 22.51 -15.53
N LEU A 196 2.01 21.89 -16.71
CA LEU A 196 1.06 20.83 -17.05
C LEU A 196 1.75 19.47 -16.91
N ILE A 197 1.08 18.56 -16.19
CA ILE A 197 1.43 17.14 -16.17
C ILE A 197 0.50 16.46 -17.16
N ARG A 198 1.06 15.90 -18.23
CA ARG A 198 0.35 15.03 -19.15
C ARG A 198 0.82 13.60 -18.94
N PHE A 199 -0.11 12.64 -18.91
CA PHE A 199 0.27 11.24 -18.91
C PHE A 199 -0.69 10.41 -19.75
N THR A 200 -0.14 9.38 -20.37
CA THR A 200 -0.88 8.46 -21.22
C THR A 200 -0.95 7.09 -20.56
N LEU A 201 -2.16 6.54 -20.42
CA LEU A 201 -2.33 5.21 -19.86
C LEU A 201 -2.50 4.18 -20.97
N ARG A 202 -1.57 3.22 -21.03
CA ARG A 202 -1.65 2.11 -21.98
C ARG A 202 -2.71 1.11 -21.55
N PHE A 203 -3.45 0.58 -22.52
CA PHE A 203 -4.50 -0.39 -22.26
C PHE A 203 -3.92 -1.75 -21.87
N THR A 204 -4.29 -2.26 -20.70
CA THR A 204 -3.71 -3.49 -20.15
C THR A 204 -4.41 -4.78 -20.63
N LYS A 205 -5.64 -4.71 -21.18
CA LYS A 205 -6.31 -5.90 -21.73
C LYS A 205 -5.85 -6.17 -23.17
N ALA A 206 -4.65 -6.73 -23.32
CA ALA A 206 -4.01 -7.00 -24.61
C ALA A 206 -4.84 -7.92 -25.55
N PHE A 207 -5.74 -8.75 -25.00
CA PHE A 207 -6.55 -9.68 -25.79
C PHE A 207 -7.72 -9.04 -26.55
N LEU A 208 -8.13 -7.81 -26.20
CA LEU A 208 -9.17 -7.05 -26.92
C LEU A 208 -8.61 -6.20 -28.07
N GLY A 209 -7.33 -6.41 -28.40
CA GLY A 209 -6.61 -5.58 -29.37
C GLY A 209 -6.17 -4.23 -28.80
N PRO A 210 -5.38 -3.47 -29.59
CA PRO A 210 -4.95 -2.14 -29.22
C PRO A 210 -6.17 -1.19 -29.15
N LYS A 211 -6.32 -0.50 -28.02
CA LYS A 211 -7.26 0.63 -27.89
C LYS A 211 -6.51 1.94 -28.08
N ALA A 212 -7.22 2.95 -28.60
CA ALA A 212 -6.71 4.31 -28.63
C ALA A 212 -6.31 4.73 -27.21
N THR A 213 -5.11 5.30 -27.09
CA THR A 213 -4.60 5.80 -25.81
C THR A 213 -5.19 7.18 -25.54
N THR A 214 -5.72 7.38 -24.34
CA THR A 214 -6.17 8.69 -23.89
C THR A 214 -5.05 9.36 -23.11
N GLU A 215 -4.67 10.56 -23.54
CA GLU A 215 -3.79 11.44 -22.78
C GLU A 215 -4.62 12.28 -21.80
N ILE A 216 -4.16 12.35 -20.55
CA ILE A 216 -4.80 13.12 -19.49
C ILE A 216 -3.88 14.28 -19.15
N THR A 217 -4.42 15.50 -19.18
CA THR A 217 -3.69 16.71 -18.80
C THR A 217 -4.19 17.22 -17.46
N ILE A 218 -3.29 17.41 -16.51
CA ILE A 218 -3.56 18.01 -15.20
C ILE A 218 -2.83 19.36 -15.13
N PRO A 219 -3.54 20.49 -15.12
CA PRO A 219 -2.93 21.81 -14.94
C PRO A 219 -2.53 22.04 -13.48
N GLU A 220 -1.46 22.79 -13.26
CA GLU A 220 -1.05 23.25 -11.94
C GLU A 220 -2.12 24.18 -11.34
N SER A 221 -2.57 23.85 -10.14
CA SER A 221 -3.50 24.65 -9.35
C SER A 221 -2.71 25.61 -8.47
N LEU A 222 -2.37 26.79 -9.00
CA LEU A 222 -1.76 27.85 -8.20
C LEU A 222 -2.79 28.39 -7.19
N TYR A 223 -2.33 28.70 -5.98
CA TYR A 223 -3.18 29.15 -4.86
C TYR A 223 -4.18 28.11 -4.37
N ASP A 224 -3.93 26.83 -4.63
CA ASP A 224 -4.73 25.75 -4.07
C ASP A 224 -4.72 25.82 -2.53
N PRO A 225 -5.88 25.82 -1.85
CA PRO A 225 -5.93 25.83 -0.39
C PRO A 225 -5.10 24.72 0.27
N CYS A 226 -4.89 23.59 -0.41
CA CYS A 226 -4.23 22.43 0.15
C CYS A 226 -3.39 21.66 -0.91
N LEU A 227 -2.06 21.83 -0.88
CA LEU A 227 -1.15 21.11 -1.78
C LEU A 227 -1.16 19.59 -1.59
N LEU A 228 -1.76 19.09 -0.50
CA LEU A 228 -2.00 17.67 -0.25
C LEU A 228 -2.89 17.00 -1.31
N LEU A 229 -3.78 17.77 -1.95
CA LEU A 229 -4.63 17.28 -3.04
C LEU A 229 -4.04 17.56 -4.43
N CYS A 230 -2.86 18.19 -4.49
CA CYS A 230 -2.18 18.50 -5.75
C CYS A 230 -1.20 17.37 -6.11
N PRO A 231 -1.31 16.75 -7.30
CA PRO A 231 -0.34 15.75 -7.75
C PRO A 231 1.03 16.36 -8.10
N HIS A 232 1.09 17.66 -8.44
CA HIS A 232 2.31 18.32 -8.92
C HIS A 232 3.47 18.25 -7.94
N PRO A 233 3.36 18.67 -6.66
CA PRO A 233 4.51 18.62 -5.76
C PRO A 233 5.02 17.20 -5.53
N LEU A 234 4.12 16.21 -5.49
CA LEU A 234 4.46 14.81 -5.32
C LEU A 234 5.20 14.26 -6.55
N LEU A 235 4.64 14.43 -7.75
CA LEU A 235 5.25 13.91 -8.97
C LEU A 235 6.56 14.63 -9.30
N LEU A 236 6.58 15.98 -9.25
CA LEU A 236 7.81 16.75 -9.49
C LEU A 236 8.89 16.39 -8.47
N GLY A 237 8.51 16.18 -7.20
CA GLY A 237 9.42 15.69 -6.16
C GLY A 237 10.07 14.36 -6.52
N LEU A 238 9.31 13.39 -7.05
CA LEU A 238 9.85 12.13 -7.57
C LEU A 238 10.75 12.35 -8.80
N LEU A 239 10.34 13.18 -9.76
CA LEU A 239 11.13 13.48 -10.96
C LEU A 239 12.50 14.10 -10.61
N PHE A 240 12.54 15.08 -9.71
CA PHE A 240 13.79 15.67 -9.23
C PHE A 240 14.62 14.68 -8.40
N ARG A 241 13.98 13.91 -7.51
CA ARG A 241 14.65 12.88 -6.68
C ARG A 241 15.36 11.83 -7.53
N HIS A 242 14.74 11.41 -8.63
CA HIS A 242 15.28 10.42 -9.56
C HIS A 242 16.11 11.04 -10.69
N ARG A 243 16.29 12.37 -10.71
CA ARG A 243 16.99 13.12 -11.78
C ARG A 243 16.45 12.76 -13.15
N ALA A 244 15.13 12.74 -13.28
CA ALA A 244 14.43 12.26 -14.46
C ALA A 244 14.46 13.24 -15.63
N PHE A 245 14.67 14.54 -15.39
CA PHE A 245 14.81 15.54 -16.46
C PHE A 245 16.08 15.32 -17.27
N GLU A 246 15.97 15.43 -18.59
CA GLU A 246 17.08 15.34 -19.54
C GLU A 246 18.02 16.56 -19.42
N ALA A 247 17.44 17.74 -19.15
CA ALA A 247 18.18 18.97 -18.92
C ALA A 247 19.04 18.86 -17.65
N SER A 248 20.34 18.61 -17.81
CA SER A 248 21.30 18.36 -16.72
C SER A 248 21.41 19.49 -15.69
N ARG A 249 21.04 20.73 -16.07
CA ARG A 249 21.01 21.88 -15.18
C ARG A 249 19.72 22.01 -14.36
N LEU A 250 18.63 21.34 -14.74
CA LEU A 250 17.34 21.40 -14.03
C LEU A 250 17.36 20.44 -12.84
N THR A 251 18.12 20.80 -11.79
CA THR A 251 18.37 19.94 -10.64
C THR A 251 17.50 20.23 -9.41
N THR A 252 16.90 21.43 -9.33
CA THR A 252 16.09 21.86 -8.19
C THR A 252 14.82 22.58 -8.68
N PRO A 253 13.72 22.56 -7.90
CA PRO A 253 12.45 23.17 -8.31
C PRO A 253 12.53 24.68 -8.53
N GLU A 254 13.39 25.40 -7.81
CA GLU A 254 13.58 26.86 -7.95
C GLU A 254 14.21 27.26 -9.28
N LEU A 255 14.64 26.31 -10.12
CA LEU A 255 15.07 26.61 -11.47
C LEU A 255 13.91 26.68 -12.46
N LEU A 256 12.75 26.09 -12.14
CA LEU A 256 11.55 26.14 -13.00
C LEU A 256 11.09 27.58 -13.24
N ARG A 257 11.15 28.43 -12.20
CA ARG A 257 10.84 29.88 -12.27
C ARG A 257 11.80 30.69 -13.15
N LYS A 258 12.98 30.15 -13.48
CA LYS A 258 13.96 30.83 -14.34
C LYS A 258 13.77 30.49 -15.82
N LEU A 259 12.82 29.61 -16.12
CA LEU A 259 12.48 29.22 -17.48
C LEU A 259 11.44 30.18 -18.03
N ASP A 260 11.53 30.46 -19.32
CA ASP A 260 10.54 31.23 -20.06
C ASP A 260 10.20 30.50 -21.37
N ILE A 261 9.03 30.79 -21.90
CA ILE A 261 8.52 30.22 -23.15
C ILE A 261 8.83 31.23 -24.25
N HIS A 262 9.41 30.76 -25.36
CA HIS A 262 9.72 31.63 -26.50
C HIS A 262 8.45 32.42 -26.92
N PRO A 263 8.56 33.70 -27.32
CA PRO A 263 7.37 34.54 -27.59
C PRO A 263 6.43 34.00 -28.67
N GLY A 264 6.96 33.21 -29.61
CA GLY A 264 6.17 32.54 -30.66
C GLY A 264 5.57 31.19 -30.27
N GLU A 265 5.75 30.75 -29.02
CA GLU A 265 5.35 29.42 -28.54
C GLU A 265 4.35 29.51 -27.39
N TYR A 266 3.52 28.47 -27.27
CA TYR A 266 2.52 28.34 -26.19
C TYR A 266 3.01 27.47 -25.03
N GLU A 267 3.98 26.60 -25.26
CA GLU A 267 4.53 25.71 -24.24
C GLU A 267 6.02 25.45 -24.45
N LEU A 268 6.74 25.25 -23.34
CA LEU A 268 8.11 24.76 -23.30
C LEU A 268 8.10 23.34 -22.72
N PRO A 269 8.43 22.31 -23.51
CA PRO A 269 8.60 20.95 -23.00
C PRO A 269 9.75 20.85 -22.00
N LEU A 270 9.53 20.12 -20.90
CA LEU A 270 10.57 19.74 -19.94
C LEU A 270 10.87 18.25 -20.13
N PRO A 271 11.74 17.88 -21.10
CA PRO A 271 11.94 16.49 -21.48
C PRO A 271 12.48 15.64 -20.33
N LEU A 272 11.93 14.44 -20.19
CA LEU A 272 12.47 13.39 -19.33
C LEU A 272 13.46 12.53 -20.12
N LYS A 273 14.36 11.85 -19.40
CA LYS A 273 15.39 11.01 -20.01
C LYS A 273 14.80 9.82 -20.74
N GLU A 274 15.16 9.66 -22.00
CA GLU A 274 14.77 8.49 -22.81
C GLU A 274 15.22 7.17 -22.16
N SER A 275 16.36 7.18 -21.44
CA SER A 275 16.84 6.01 -20.69
C SER A 275 15.87 5.55 -19.58
N MET A 276 14.87 6.35 -19.23
CA MET A 276 13.86 6.04 -18.22
C MET A 276 12.52 5.62 -18.81
N ASP A 277 12.37 5.58 -20.14
CA ASP A 277 11.07 5.36 -20.79
C ASP A 277 10.38 4.07 -20.38
N GLU A 278 11.15 3.00 -20.15
CA GLU A 278 10.65 1.69 -19.74
C GLU A 278 10.59 1.50 -18.22
N ILE A 279 11.00 2.50 -17.44
CA ILE A 279 11.03 2.44 -15.98
C ILE A 279 9.64 2.78 -15.43
N PHE A 280 9.08 1.91 -14.59
CA PHE A 280 7.81 2.17 -13.90
C PHE A 280 7.95 3.33 -12.92
N VAL A 281 6.92 4.16 -12.82
CA VAL A 281 6.83 5.22 -11.80
C VAL A 281 6.68 4.57 -10.42
N PHE A 282 5.70 3.68 -10.27
CA PHE A 282 5.36 3.01 -9.02
C PHE A 282 6.15 1.70 -8.86
N ARG A 283 7.31 1.78 -8.20
CA ARG A 283 8.24 0.65 -8.03
C ARG A 283 8.24 0.09 -6.61
N GLN A 284 8.41 -1.22 -6.48
CA GLN A 284 8.57 -1.88 -5.19
C GLN A 284 9.91 -1.54 -4.56
N THR A 285 10.07 -1.94 -3.31
CA THR A 285 11.37 -1.93 -2.64
C THR A 285 11.97 -3.31 -2.58
N ILE A 286 13.28 -3.39 -2.82
CA ILE A 286 14.10 -4.55 -2.56
C ILE A 286 14.91 -4.33 -1.28
N LYS A 287 15.15 -5.40 -0.53
CA LYS A 287 16.04 -5.37 0.63
C LYS A 287 17.44 -5.76 0.16
N THR A 288 18.37 -4.83 0.29
CA THR A 288 19.79 -5.00 -0.04
C THR A 288 20.57 -5.48 1.18
N ALA A 289 21.75 -6.04 0.94
CA ALA A 289 22.62 -6.46 2.03
C ALA A 289 23.10 -5.27 2.86
N LEU A 290 23.42 -4.14 2.23
CA LEU A 290 24.12 -3.05 2.94
C LEU A 290 23.28 -1.78 3.15
N ASN A 291 22.23 -1.55 2.36
CA ASN A 291 21.50 -0.28 2.33
C ASN A 291 20.09 -0.34 2.95
N GLY A 292 19.67 -1.51 3.45
CA GLY A 292 18.29 -1.69 3.91
C GLY A 292 17.34 -1.79 2.72
N TYR A 293 16.21 -1.09 2.76
CA TYR A 293 15.25 -1.09 1.66
C TYR A 293 15.61 0.00 0.65
N VAL A 294 15.70 -0.34 -0.62
CA VAL A 294 15.86 0.63 -1.71
C VAL A 294 14.77 0.41 -2.74
N ILE A 295 14.44 1.45 -3.50
CA ILE A 295 13.58 1.30 -4.69
C ILE A 295 14.23 0.30 -5.64
N SER A 296 13.44 -0.67 -6.11
CA SER A 296 13.89 -1.63 -7.12
C SER A 296 14.23 -0.91 -8.42
N GLU A 297 15.12 -1.49 -9.21
CA GLU A 297 15.49 -0.95 -10.53
C GLU A 297 14.24 -0.74 -11.41
N ASN A 298 13.43 -1.79 -11.58
CA ASN A 298 12.20 -1.71 -12.38
C ASN A 298 11.09 -2.72 -12.02
N ILE A 299 10.95 -3.11 -10.75
CA ILE A 299 9.87 -4.02 -10.32
C ILE A 299 8.67 -3.18 -9.88
N ARG A 300 7.53 -3.32 -10.57
CA ARG A 300 6.29 -2.57 -10.32
C ARG A 300 5.60 -2.95 -9.01
N ILE A 301 5.02 -1.99 -8.29
CA ILE A 301 4.11 -2.25 -7.15
C ILE A 301 2.92 -3.12 -7.59
N THR A 302 2.57 -4.15 -6.82
CA THR A 302 1.41 -4.99 -7.14
C THR A 302 0.10 -4.30 -6.75
N TYR A 303 -1.00 -4.67 -7.41
CA TYR A 303 -2.34 -4.25 -7.02
C TYR A 303 -2.63 -4.55 -5.54
N SER A 304 -2.25 -5.75 -5.07
CA SER A 304 -2.48 -6.16 -3.68
C SER A 304 -1.77 -5.25 -2.66
N MET A 305 -0.57 -4.76 -2.99
CA MET A 305 0.16 -3.82 -2.13
C MET A 305 -0.58 -2.49 -2.00
N ILE A 306 -0.89 -1.84 -3.13
CA ILE A 306 -1.52 -0.51 -3.12
C ILE A 306 -2.97 -0.56 -2.60
N SER A 307 -3.70 -1.65 -2.89
CA SER A 307 -5.04 -1.91 -2.34
C SER A 307 -4.99 -2.08 -0.82
N SER A 308 -4.04 -2.86 -0.31
CA SER A 308 -3.82 -3.02 1.13
C SER A 308 -3.48 -1.71 1.83
N TRP A 309 -2.60 -0.89 1.23
CA TRP A 309 -2.26 0.43 1.75
C TRP A 309 -3.49 1.34 1.82
N THR A 310 -4.25 1.42 0.72
CA THR A 310 -5.47 2.24 0.62
C THR A 310 -6.50 1.83 1.68
N LYS A 311 -6.77 0.53 1.81
CA LYS A 311 -7.71 -0.02 2.82
C LYS A 311 -7.25 0.34 4.23
N ARG A 312 -5.97 0.12 4.54
CA ARG A 312 -5.42 0.42 5.87
C ARG A 312 -5.46 1.92 6.17
N MET A 313 -5.19 2.79 5.19
CA MET A 313 -5.27 4.23 5.37
C MET A 313 -6.69 4.69 5.65
N GLY A 314 -7.69 4.17 4.94
CA GLY A 314 -9.10 4.46 5.23
C GLY A 314 -9.54 4.02 6.64
N VAL A 315 -9.05 2.86 7.09
CA VAL A 315 -9.31 2.37 8.47
C VAL A 315 -8.70 3.30 9.52
N ILE A 316 -7.45 3.74 9.35
CA ILE A 316 -6.78 4.68 10.27
C ILE A 316 -7.40 6.08 10.19
N ALA A 317 -7.87 6.48 9.01
CA ALA A 317 -8.61 7.72 8.82
C ALA A 317 -9.95 7.70 9.59
N GLY A 318 -10.43 6.51 9.97
CA GLY A 318 -11.62 6.31 10.79
C GLY A 318 -12.87 5.99 9.98
N PHE A 319 -12.76 5.75 8.67
CA PHE A 319 -13.92 5.45 7.83
C PHE A 319 -14.57 4.12 8.22
N GLY A 320 -15.89 4.11 8.30
CA GLY A 320 -16.66 2.91 8.63
C GLY A 320 -16.78 1.97 7.45
N ILE A 321 -16.81 2.54 6.25
CA ILE A 321 -16.83 1.82 4.99
C ILE A 321 -15.40 1.65 4.49
N THR A 322 -15.09 0.44 4.02
CA THR A 322 -13.78 0.10 3.44
C THR A 322 -13.57 0.86 2.13
N VAL A 323 -12.55 1.72 2.12
CA VAL A 323 -12.07 2.39 0.90
C VAL A 323 -11.39 1.38 -0.02
N ILE A 324 -11.76 1.39 -1.29
CA ILE A 324 -11.07 0.64 -2.36
C ILE A 324 -10.60 1.60 -3.44
N LEU A 325 -9.71 1.13 -4.31
CA LEU A 325 -9.18 1.95 -5.41
C LEU A 325 -10.30 2.41 -6.38
N TYR A 326 -11.31 1.57 -6.62
CA TYR A 326 -12.45 1.91 -7.46
C TYR A 326 -13.36 3.00 -6.85
N THR A 327 -13.27 3.28 -5.55
CA THR A 327 -14.04 4.37 -4.92
C THR A 327 -13.79 5.71 -5.62
N LEU A 328 -12.54 6.00 -5.98
CA LEU A 328 -12.19 7.23 -6.72
C LEU A 328 -12.65 7.20 -8.17
N ARG A 329 -12.69 6.01 -8.79
CA ARG A 329 -13.25 5.85 -10.14
C ARG A 329 -14.77 6.07 -10.16
N TYR A 330 -15.51 5.57 -9.17
CA TYR A 330 -16.94 5.89 -9.02
C TYR A 330 -17.13 7.40 -8.80
N THR A 331 -16.30 8.00 -7.94
CA THR A 331 -16.33 9.44 -7.66
C THR A 331 -16.15 10.26 -8.92
N ASN A 332 -15.11 9.95 -9.71
CA ASN A 332 -14.85 10.59 -11.00
C ASN A 332 -16.01 10.42 -11.96
N ALA A 333 -16.49 9.20 -12.15
CA ALA A 333 -17.58 8.89 -13.08
C ALA A 333 -18.85 9.69 -12.77
N ASN A 334 -19.25 9.76 -11.50
CA ASN A 334 -20.44 10.49 -11.07
C ASN A 334 -20.22 12.02 -11.12
N ALA A 335 -19.00 12.52 -10.85
CA ALA A 335 -18.67 13.94 -10.97
C ALA A 335 -18.71 14.42 -12.44
N LEU A 336 -18.19 13.60 -13.37
CA LEU A 336 -18.25 13.87 -14.80
C LEU A 336 -19.70 13.85 -15.30
N ASP A 337 -20.51 12.89 -14.87
CA ASP A 337 -21.93 12.78 -15.24
C ASP A 337 -22.77 14.00 -14.80
N GLN A 338 -22.44 14.59 -13.64
CA GLN A 338 -23.11 15.77 -13.10
C GLN A 338 -22.61 17.09 -13.71
N SER A 339 -21.53 17.08 -14.48
CA SER A 339 -20.91 18.28 -15.02
C SER A 339 -21.58 18.72 -16.33
N HIS A 340 -22.02 19.97 -16.40
CA HIS A 340 -22.55 20.56 -17.63
C HIS A 340 -21.52 20.71 -18.76
N ASN A 341 -20.22 20.64 -18.42
CA ASN A 341 -19.10 20.76 -19.36
C ASN A 341 -18.68 19.42 -19.96
N VAL A 342 -19.30 18.31 -19.56
CA VAL A 342 -18.88 16.96 -19.96
C VAL A 342 -20.05 16.26 -20.65
N SER A 343 -19.84 15.86 -21.90
CA SER A 343 -20.81 15.02 -22.62
C SER A 343 -20.73 13.57 -22.14
N ASN A 344 -21.81 12.81 -22.32
CA ASN A 344 -21.80 11.36 -22.07
C ASN A 344 -20.67 10.65 -22.84
N GLY A 345 -20.40 11.06 -24.09
CA GLY A 345 -19.32 10.52 -24.90
C GLY A 345 -17.94 10.80 -24.31
N LEU A 346 -17.70 12.00 -23.77
CA LEU A 346 -16.44 12.32 -23.10
C LEU A 346 -16.29 11.56 -21.77
N ARG A 347 -17.37 11.46 -20.97
CA ARG A 347 -17.38 10.62 -19.75
C ARG A 347 -17.03 9.17 -20.08
N ASP A 348 -17.67 8.62 -21.10
CA ASP A 348 -17.44 7.23 -21.52
C ASP A 348 -16.03 7.03 -22.09
N LEU A 349 -15.47 8.01 -22.81
CA LEU A 349 -14.07 8.00 -23.25
C LEU A 349 -13.09 7.99 -22.07
N VAL A 350 -13.28 8.87 -21.08
CA VAL A 350 -12.41 8.96 -19.89
C VAL A 350 -12.44 7.65 -19.10
N LEU A 351 -13.64 7.08 -18.90
CA LEU A 351 -13.79 5.81 -18.21
C LEU A 351 -13.36 4.60 -19.06
N GLY A 352 -13.20 4.77 -20.38
CA GLY A 352 -12.93 3.68 -21.31
C GLY A 352 -14.11 2.72 -21.47
N HIS A 353 -15.33 3.25 -21.40
CA HIS A 353 -16.60 2.54 -21.60
C HIS A 353 -17.02 2.58 -23.06
N LYS A 354 -17.55 1.47 -23.57
CA LYS A 354 -18.10 1.39 -24.94
C LYS A 354 -19.46 2.08 -25.06
N SER A 355 -20.23 2.09 -23.98
CA SER A 355 -21.55 2.68 -23.92
C SER A 355 -21.86 3.21 -22.53
N SER A 356 -22.82 4.14 -22.45
CA SER A 356 -23.30 4.68 -21.18
C SER A 356 -24.03 3.65 -20.31
N ASN A 357 -24.41 2.48 -20.85
CA ASN A 357 -25.00 1.40 -20.05
C ASN A 357 -24.02 0.88 -19.00
N VAL A 358 -22.74 0.74 -19.37
CA VAL A 358 -21.68 0.31 -18.45
C VAL A 358 -21.62 1.25 -17.24
N PHE A 359 -21.66 2.56 -17.49
CA PHE A 359 -21.72 3.55 -16.42
C PHE A 359 -22.98 3.36 -15.56
N ARG A 360 -24.17 3.29 -16.18
CA ARG A 360 -25.45 3.18 -15.47
C ARG A 360 -25.58 1.93 -14.61
N ASP A 361 -25.00 0.82 -15.05
CA ASP A 361 -25.16 -0.48 -14.40
C ASP A 361 -24.16 -0.68 -13.26
N HIS A 362 -22.91 -0.23 -13.44
CA HIS A 362 -21.79 -0.52 -12.53
C HIS A 362 -21.22 0.72 -11.79
N TYR A 363 -21.29 1.93 -12.36
CA TYR A 363 -20.59 3.11 -11.83
C TYR A 363 -21.51 4.18 -11.26
N LEU A 364 -22.74 4.30 -11.75
CA LEU A 364 -23.73 5.25 -11.24
C LEU A 364 -24.05 4.93 -9.78
N SER A 365 -23.85 5.90 -8.89
CA SER A 365 -24.04 5.72 -7.45
C SER A 365 -25.46 5.24 -7.13
N ARG A 366 -25.56 4.17 -6.34
CA ARG A 366 -26.86 3.71 -5.78
C ARG A 366 -27.26 4.46 -4.52
N VAL A 367 -26.33 5.22 -3.94
CA VAL A 367 -26.63 6.18 -2.87
C VAL A 367 -27.04 7.50 -3.53
N ILE A 368 -28.30 7.87 -3.40
CA ILE A 368 -28.86 9.09 -4.01
C ILE A 368 -28.31 10.31 -3.29
N THR A 369 -27.49 11.10 -3.99
CA THR A 369 -26.75 12.25 -3.43
C THR A 369 -27.51 13.57 -3.46
N VAL A 370 -28.75 13.57 -3.96
CA VAL A 370 -29.60 14.76 -4.08
C VAL A 370 -30.74 14.75 -3.06
N ASP A 371 -31.12 15.93 -2.58
CA ASP A 371 -32.25 16.10 -1.66
C ASP A 371 -33.57 15.97 -2.44
N THR A 372 -34.02 14.74 -2.64
CA THR A 372 -35.23 14.42 -3.42
C THR A 372 -36.48 15.07 -2.82
N MET A 373 -36.55 15.22 -1.50
CA MET A 373 -37.67 15.85 -0.83
C MET A 373 -37.72 17.35 -1.11
N ALA A 374 -36.58 18.04 -1.05
CA ALA A 374 -36.51 19.45 -1.42
C ALA A 374 -36.91 19.66 -2.88
N ILE A 375 -36.43 18.80 -3.79
CA ILE A 375 -36.79 18.86 -5.22
C ILE A 375 -38.30 18.71 -5.42
N VAL A 376 -38.92 17.67 -4.85
CA VAL A 376 -40.38 17.44 -4.97
C VAL A 376 -41.18 18.61 -4.40
N ARG A 377 -40.71 19.23 -3.32
CA ARG A 377 -41.35 20.39 -2.68
C ARG A 377 -40.98 21.73 -3.33
N GLN A 378 -40.17 21.73 -4.40
CA GLN A 378 -39.64 22.94 -5.03
C GLN A 378 -38.95 23.89 -4.03
N ARG A 379 -38.20 23.31 -3.09
CA ARG A 379 -37.39 24.02 -2.09
C ARG A 379 -35.91 23.91 -2.44
N LYS A 380 -35.11 24.80 -1.84
CA LYS A 380 -33.65 24.75 -1.94
C LYS A 380 -33.11 23.43 -1.35
N PRO A 381 -32.40 22.60 -2.14
CA PRO A 381 -31.77 21.37 -1.65
C PRO A 381 -30.71 21.61 -0.58
N GLN A 382 -30.60 20.70 0.39
CA GLN A 382 -29.53 20.70 1.39
C GLN A 382 -28.25 20.01 0.86
N GLU A 383 -27.65 20.58 -0.19
CA GLU A 383 -26.55 19.93 -0.93
C GLU A 383 -25.36 19.54 -0.06
N ALA A 384 -24.92 20.43 0.84
CA ALA A 384 -23.76 20.17 1.70
C ALA A 384 -24.01 18.96 2.63
N LEU A 385 -25.19 18.90 3.25
CA LEU A 385 -25.59 17.79 4.10
C LEU A 385 -25.70 16.49 3.29
N MET A 386 -26.33 16.54 2.11
CA MET A 386 -26.47 15.36 1.26
C MET A 386 -25.11 14.84 0.80
N ARG A 387 -24.19 15.72 0.36
CA ARG A 387 -22.81 15.32 0.02
C ARG A 387 -22.12 14.66 1.20
N GLN A 388 -22.20 15.26 2.39
CA GLN A 388 -21.59 14.69 3.59
C GLN A 388 -22.19 13.33 3.95
N ALA A 389 -23.51 13.22 4.05
CA ALA A 389 -24.23 12.01 4.48
C ALA A 389 -24.10 10.84 3.48
N THR A 390 -23.93 11.15 2.19
CA THR A 390 -23.82 10.14 1.13
C THR A 390 -22.39 9.78 0.76
N SER A 391 -21.40 10.54 1.22
CA SER A 391 -19.98 10.23 1.06
C SER A 391 -19.51 9.04 1.88
N ILE A 392 -18.33 8.49 1.58
CA ILE A 392 -17.71 7.42 2.37
C ILE A 392 -17.35 7.89 3.80
N GLY A 393 -17.02 9.18 3.95
CA GLY A 393 -16.66 9.80 5.22
C GLY A 393 -17.81 10.03 6.20
N HIS A 394 -19.08 9.89 5.80
CA HIS A 394 -20.23 10.10 6.70
C HIS A 394 -20.17 9.26 7.99
N SER A 395 -19.52 8.09 7.91
CA SER A 395 -19.39 7.12 9.00
C SER A 395 -18.09 7.29 9.78
N GLN A 396 -17.34 8.37 9.56
CA GLN A 396 -16.02 8.56 10.15
C GLN A 396 -16.08 8.64 11.67
N SER A 397 -15.22 7.87 12.33
CA SER A 397 -15.00 7.98 13.76
C SER A 397 -13.59 7.51 14.14
N LYS A 398 -12.85 8.35 14.87
CA LYS A 398 -11.54 8.00 15.43
C LYS A 398 -11.64 7.05 16.63
N ARG A 399 -12.83 6.88 17.21
CA ARG A 399 -13.10 5.93 18.31
C ARG A 399 -13.30 4.49 17.80
N ARG A 400 -13.55 4.31 16.50
CA ARG A 400 -13.78 2.98 15.91
C ARG A 400 -12.50 2.13 16.02
N PRO A 401 -12.53 0.92 16.58
CA PRO A 401 -11.32 0.15 16.80
C PRO A 401 -10.68 -0.28 15.48
N ILE A 402 -9.35 -0.13 15.40
CA ILE A 402 -8.56 -0.37 14.19
C ILE A 402 -8.02 -1.80 14.14
N ASP A 403 -7.52 -2.28 15.27
CA ASP A 403 -6.88 -3.58 15.42
C ASP A 403 -7.56 -4.40 16.53
N LEU A 404 -7.47 -5.72 16.43
CA LEU A 404 -7.94 -6.63 17.47
C LEU A 404 -7.07 -6.51 18.72
N THR A 405 -7.69 -6.65 19.89
CA THR A 405 -6.98 -6.75 21.17
C THR A 405 -6.22 -8.08 21.29
N SER A 406 -5.24 -8.17 22.20
CA SER A 406 -4.52 -9.43 22.46
C SER A 406 -5.46 -10.58 22.81
N SER A 407 -6.51 -10.29 23.61
CA SER A 407 -7.54 -11.27 23.96
C SER A 407 -8.29 -11.77 22.73
N GLN A 408 -8.76 -10.86 21.87
CA GLN A 408 -9.43 -11.22 20.60
C GLN A 408 -8.51 -11.96 19.63
N VAL A 409 -7.22 -11.62 19.58
CA VAL A 409 -6.23 -12.36 18.79
C VAL A 409 -6.06 -13.79 19.32
N ALA A 410 -6.04 -13.97 20.65
CA ALA A 410 -5.96 -15.29 21.27
C ALA A 410 -7.23 -16.12 21.00
N GLU A 411 -8.40 -15.49 21.03
CA GLU A 411 -9.68 -16.12 20.66
C GLU A 411 -9.65 -16.61 19.21
N VAL A 412 -9.16 -15.78 18.27
CA VAL A 412 -8.96 -16.18 16.88
C VAL A 412 -8.00 -17.37 16.80
N ASP A 413 -6.89 -17.37 17.54
CA ASP A 413 -5.95 -18.48 17.54
C ASP A 413 -6.55 -19.79 18.09
N ASN A 414 -7.59 -19.71 18.92
CA ASN A 414 -8.33 -20.89 19.44
C ASN A 414 -9.34 -21.48 18.43
N HIS A 415 -9.48 -20.90 17.24
CA HIS A 415 -10.41 -21.41 16.22
C HIS A 415 -10.11 -22.89 15.87
N PRO A 416 -11.13 -23.78 15.76
CA PRO A 416 -10.92 -25.22 15.57
C PRO A 416 -10.00 -25.58 14.39
N GLN A 417 -10.13 -24.86 13.27
CA GLN A 417 -9.30 -25.09 12.08
C GLN A 417 -7.84 -24.70 12.28
N ILE A 418 -7.57 -23.63 13.04
CA ILE A 418 -6.21 -23.20 13.41
C ILE A 418 -5.58 -24.22 14.35
N GLN A 419 -6.34 -24.70 15.35
CA GLN A 419 -5.89 -25.74 16.27
C GLN A 419 -5.57 -27.06 15.55
N LYS A 420 -6.41 -27.48 14.60
CA LYS A 420 -6.15 -28.66 13.73
C LYS A 420 -4.84 -28.50 12.95
N LEU A 421 -4.62 -27.34 12.33
CA LEU A 421 -3.38 -27.08 11.58
C LEU A 421 -2.15 -27.04 12.50
N LEU A 422 -2.27 -26.50 13.72
CA LEU A 422 -1.21 -26.51 14.73
C LEU A 422 -0.86 -27.94 15.18
N GLN A 423 -1.86 -28.78 15.42
CA GLN A 423 -1.65 -30.19 15.78
C GLN A 423 -0.93 -30.94 14.66
N HIS A 424 -1.38 -30.78 13.42
CA HIS A 424 -0.75 -31.39 12.25
C HIS A 424 0.69 -30.90 12.06
N GLN A 425 0.95 -29.60 12.28
CA GLN A 425 2.30 -29.05 12.24
C GLN A 425 3.20 -29.67 13.33
N ARG A 426 2.68 -29.88 14.54
CA ARG A 426 3.44 -30.51 15.64
C ARG A 426 3.75 -31.97 15.35
N ALA A 427 2.77 -32.75 14.88
CA ALA A 427 2.96 -34.16 14.50
C ALA A 427 4.05 -34.30 13.43
N LEU A 428 3.99 -33.50 12.36
CA LEU A 428 5.01 -33.53 11.30
C LEU A 428 6.40 -33.09 11.76
N ARG A 429 6.49 -32.18 12.75
CA ARG A 429 7.78 -31.82 13.36
C ARG A 429 8.35 -32.96 14.21
N GLN A 430 7.51 -33.76 14.85
CA GLN A 430 7.91 -34.92 15.64
C GLN A 430 8.29 -36.12 14.77
N GLU A 431 7.62 -36.29 13.63
CA GLU A 431 7.91 -37.36 12.65
C GLU A 431 9.18 -37.12 11.81
N MET A 432 9.80 -35.93 11.89
CA MET A 432 10.83 -35.55 10.93
C MET A 432 12.23 -36.12 11.24
N ASN A 433 12.57 -37.18 10.49
CA ASN A 433 13.87 -37.29 9.80
C ASN A 433 13.99 -36.16 8.75
N ARG A 434 15.19 -35.62 8.52
CA ARG A 434 15.50 -34.46 7.63
C ARG A 434 15.25 -34.70 6.12
N SER A 435 14.12 -35.27 5.72
CA SER A 435 13.75 -35.51 4.32
C SER A 435 13.19 -34.26 3.65
N ALA A 436 13.58 -34.00 2.40
CA ALA A 436 13.09 -32.89 1.58
C ALA A 436 11.56 -32.91 1.38
N LYS A 437 10.93 -34.10 1.37
CA LYS A 437 9.47 -34.24 1.28
C LYS A 437 8.75 -33.79 2.55
N GLY A 438 9.35 -34.03 3.72
CA GLY A 438 8.85 -33.57 5.02
C GLY A 438 8.89 -32.04 5.14
N GLN A 439 9.99 -31.42 4.69
CA GLN A 439 10.14 -29.97 4.68
C GLN A 439 9.08 -29.28 3.82
N LYS A 440 8.83 -29.75 2.58
CA LYS A 440 7.77 -29.21 1.71
C LYS A 440 6.38 -29.30 2.33
N ARG A 441 6.06 -30.40 3.02
CA ARG A 441 4.77 -30.57 3.74
C ARG A 441 4.66 -29.59 4.90
N LEU A 442 5.73 -29.42 5.68
CA LEU A 442 5.77 -28.47 6.78
C LEU A 442 5.60 -27.02 6.31
N GLU A 443 6.24 -26.65 5.20
CA GLU A 443 6.07 -25.33 4.57
C GLU A 443 4.62 -25.11 4.13
N SER A 444 4.01 -26.11 3.47
CA SER A 444 2.61 -26.04 3.04
C SER A 444 1.66 -25.81 4.22
N ILE A 445 1.78 -26.59 5.30
CA ILE A 445 0.92 -26.43 6.49
C ILE A 445 1.19 -25.10 7.18
N THR A 446 2.44 -24.63 7.21
CA THR A 446 2.77 -23.32 7.77
C THR A 446 2.11 -22.20 6.97
N LYS A 447 2.09 -22.28 5.64
CA LYS A 447 1.36 -21.34 4.77
C LYS A 447 -0.15 -21.40 5.01
N SER A 448 -0.75 -22.58 5.07
CA SER A 448 -2.19 -22.74 5.37
C SER A 448 -2.55 -22.18 6.74
N LEU A 449 -1.71 -22.40 7.75
CA LEU A 449 -1.92 -21.86 9.10
C LEU A 449 -1.87 -20.32 9.11
N GLN A 450 -0.91 -19.73 8.39
CA GLN A 450 -0.81 -18.28 8.25
C GLN A 450 -2.02 -17.70 7.50
N GLY A 451 -2.43 -18.34 6.41
CA GLY A 451 -3.60 -17.95 5.63
C GLY A 451 -4.89 -18.01 6.44
N GLU A 452 -5.10 -19.10 7.18
CA GLU A 452 -6.27 -19.26 8.04
C GLU A 452 -6.29 -18.22 9.17
N ARG A 453 -5.16 -17.98 9.84
CA ARG A 453 -5.04 -16.90 10.83
C ARG A 453 -5.35 -15.53 10.24
N ALA A 454 -4.83 -15.23 9.06
CA ALA A 454 -5.10 -13.97 8.39
C ALA A 454 -6.58 -13.82 8.04
N LYS A 455 -7.21 -14.88 7.50
CA LYS A 455 -8.64 -14.94 7.21
C LYS A 455 -9.48 -14.67 8.45
N ARG A 456 -9.28 -15.43 9.53
CA ARG A 456 -10.06 -15.29 10.78
C ARG A 456 -9.87 -13.93 11.45
N ARG A 457 -8.65 -13.37 11.41
CA ARG A 457 -8.40 -12.01 11.90
C ARG A 457 -9.14 -10.96 11.07
N ARG A 458 -9.17 -11.09 9.73
CA ARG A 458 -9.93 -10.19 8.85
C ARG A 458 -11.43 -10.24 9.18
N GLU A 459 -12.01 -11.44 9.25
CA GLU A 459 -13.42 -11.66 9.59
C GLU A 459 -13.79 -11.06 10.96
N SER A 460 -12.99 -11.37 11.99
CA SER A 460 -13.22 -10.86 13.35
C SER A 460 -13.09 -9.32 13.41
N THR A 461 -12.10 -8.74 12.72
CA THR A 461 -11.92 -7.28 12.65
C THR A 461 -13.10 -6.61 11.95
N GLN A 462 -13.56 -7.19 10.83
CA GLN A 462 -14.69 -6.67 10.07
C GLN A 462 -15.97 -6.71 10.89
N LYS A 463 -16.26 -7.84 11.56
CA LYS A 463 -17.42 -7.99 12.44
C LYS A 463 -17.38 -6.98 13.59
N MET A 464 -16.25 -6.90 14.30
CA MET A 464 -16.06 -5.95 15.40
C MET A 464 -16.28 -4.50 14.94
N ARG A 465 -15.75 -4.10 13.78
CA ARG A 465 -15.93 -2.74 13.25
C ARG A 465 -17.35 -2.46 12.78
N HIS A 466 -18.02 -3.46 12.22
CA HIS A 466 -19.40 -3.37 11.77
C HIS A 466 -20.34 -3.16 12.97
N ASP A 467 -20.23 -4.02 13.97
CA ASP A 467 -21.11 -4.01 15.14
C ASP A 467 -20.87 -2.78 16.03
N TRP A 468 -19.61 -2.32 16.11
CA TRP A 468 -19.20 -1.18 16.94
C TRP A 468 -20.03 0.10 16.71
N SER A 469 -20.42 0.39 15.46
CA SER A 469 -21.12 1.66 15.17
C SER A 469 -22.50 1.71 15.82
N ARG A 470 -23.19 0.56 15.92
CA ARG A 470 -24.48 0.45 16.59
C ARG A 470 -24.29 0.54 18.11
N ASP A 471 -23.34 -0.22 18.66
CA ASP A 471 -23.09 -0.28 20.09
C ASP A 471 -22.67 1.09 20.65
N GLN A 472 -21.77 1.78 19.96
CA GLN A 472 -21.34 3.13 20.31
C GLN A 472 -22.51 4.13 20.25
N ALA A 473 -23.38 4.04 19.24
CA ALA A 473 -24.52 4.93 19.14
C ALA A 473 -25.49 4.75 20.32
N ILE A 474 -25.81 3.51 20.69
CA ILE A 474 -26.65 3.20 21.86
C ILE A 474 -26.00 3.75 23.13
N ALA A 475 -24.72 3.45 23.37
CA ALA A 475 -24.01 3.90 24.56
C ALA A 475 -23.96 5.44 24.67
N ASP A 476 -23.73 6.14 23.56
CA ASP A 476 -23.69 7.60 23.54
C ASP A 476 -25.08 8.22 23.73
N ILE A 477 -26.15 7.61 23.22
CA ILE A 477 -27.54 8.06 23.45
C ILE A 477 -27.86 7.95 24.94
N GLU A 478 -27.62 6.78 25.55
CA GLU A 478 -27.89 6.55 26.98
C GLU A 478 -27.07 7.50 27.88
N ARG A 479 -25.79 7.72 27.56
CA ARG A 479 -24.95 8.69 28.28
C ARG A 479 -25.51 10.10 28.20
N GLN A 480 -25.87 10.55 27.00
CA GLN A 480 -26.42 11.90 26.80
C GLN A 480 -27.75 12.09 27.53
N LEU A 481 -28.67 11.12 27.45
CA LEU A 481 -29.96 11.17 28.17
C LEU A 481 -29.76 11.12 29.69
N ALA A 482 -28.69 10.49 30.17
CA ALA A 482 -28.29 10.50 31.57
C ALA A 482 -27.48 11.75 32.00
N GLY A 483 -27.28 12.73 31.11
CA GLY A 483 -26.49 13.94 31.38
C GLY A 483 -24.98 13.68 31.55
N LYS A 484 -24.48 12.55 31.07
CA LYS A 484 -23.06 12.16 31.11
C LYS A 484 -22.34 12.58 29.83
N SER A 485 -21.04 12.84 29.94
CA SER A 485 -20.18 13.07 28.77
C SER A 485 -19.97 11.79 27.95
N PHE A 486 -19.54 11.97 26.69
CA PHE A 486 -19.11 10.88 25.84
C PHE A 486 -17.99 10.05 26.47
N GLU A 487 -17.88 8.80 26.04
CA GLU A 487 -16.75 7.97 26.40
C GLU A 487 -15.46 8.54 25.83
N GLU A 488 -14.44 8.69 26.68
CA GLU A 488 -13.12 9.05 26.22
C GLU A 488 -12.60 7.96 25.29
N PRO A 489 -12.02 8.33 24.14
CA PRO A 489 -11.38 7.36 23.27
C PRO A 489 -10.29 6.60 24.05
N PRO A 490 -10.12 5.29 23.82
CA PRO A 490 -8.95 4.60 24.35
C PRO A 490 -7.67 5.31 23.86
N PRO A 491 -6.62 5.41 24.71
CA PRO A 491 -5.35 5.98 24.30
C PRO A 491 -4.85 5.32 23.03
N LEU A 492 -4.42 6.11 22.05
CA LEU A 492 -3.88 5.57 20.80
C LEU A 492 -2.67 4.67 21.13
N PRO A 493 -2.71 3.38 20.78
CA PRO A 493 -1.83 2.39 21.40
C PRO A 493 -0.35 2.48 21.02
N CYS A 494 0.02 3.30 20.03
CA CYS A 494 1.37 3.28 19.45
C CYS A 494 1.59 4.50 18.52
N VAL A 495 1.56 5.74 19.04
CA VAL A 495 2.05 6.90 18.26
C VAL A 495 3.52 7.08 18.61
N THR A 496 4.41 6.59 17.74
CA THR A 496 5.81 7.05 17.80
C THR A 496 5.87 8.45 17.22
N ASP A 497 6.79 9.28 17.71
CA ASP A 497 7.02 10.60 17.14
C ASP A 497 7.27 10.50 15.64
N SER A 498 6.59 11.38 14.89
CA SER A 498 6.78 11.46 13.44
C SER A 498 8.21 11.88 13.14
N HIS A 499 8.81 11.22 12.14
CA HIS A 499 10.15 11.56 11.67
C HIS A 499 10.21 13.06 11.32
N PRO A 500 11.29 13.81 11.63
CA PRO A 500 11.36 15.23 11.32
C PRO A 500 11.09 15.55 9.84
N ALA A 501 11.61 14.74 8.93
CA ALA A 501 11.32 14.86 7.49
C ALA A 501 9.84 14.57 7.14
N GLN A 502 9.17 13.64 7.83
CA GLN A 502 7.72 13.39 7.65
C GLN A 502 6.90 14.60 8.09
N ARG A 503 7.29 15.22 9.21
CA ARG A 503 6.66 16.44 9.73
C ARG A 503 6.86 17.63 8.80
N ARG A 504 8.09 17.80 8.28
CA ARG A 504 8.39 18.80 7.25
C ARG A 504 7.52 18.58 6.01
N LEU A 505 7.43 17.35 5.52
CA LEU A 505 6.57 16.98 4.38
C LEU A 505 5.11 17.36 4.63
N LEU A 506 4.53 16.95 5.76
CA LEU A 506 3.14 17.27 6.09
C LEU A 506 2.91 18.79 6.18
N ASN A 507 3.82 19.50 6.85
CA ASN A 507 3.72 20.96 6.99
C ASN A 507 3.84 21.67 5.64
N ALA A 508 4.73 21.22 4.75
CA ALA A 508 4.90 21.81 3.43
C ALA A 508 3.67 21.58 2.53
N LEU A 509 3.09 20.37 2.55
CA LEU A 509 1.87 20.05 1.80
C LEU A 509 0.62 20.77 2.35
N LYS A 510 0.61 21.13 3.63
CA LYS A 510 -0.49 21.85 4.29
C LYS A 510 -0.19 23.33 4.52
N ALA A 511 0.88 23.86 3.92
CA ALA A 511 1.22 25.27 4.03
C ALA A 511 0.03 26.10 3.52
N PRO A 512 -0.35 27.20 4.19
CA PRO A 512 -1.47 28.04 3.75
C PRO A 512 -1.15 28.70 2.40
N VAL A 513 -2.20 29.10 1.69
CA VAL A 513 -2.09 29.86 0.43
C VAL A 513 -1.28 31.13 0.64
N ALA A 514 -0.33 31.37 -0.27
CA ALA A 514 0.47 32.58 -0.22
C ALA A 514 -0.29 33.79 -0.79
N SER A 515 0.06 35.00 -0.34
CA SER A 515 -0.56 36.25 -0.82
C SER A 515 0.08 36.79 -2.10
N THR A 516 1.27 36.32 -2.46
CA THR A 516 2.01 36.76 -3.65
C THR A 516 2.38 35.55 -4.52
N ILE A 517 2.55 35.79 -5.82
CA ILE A 517 2.95 34.73 -6.76
C ILE A 517 4.33 34.16 -6.44
N GLU A 518 5.26 35.00 -6.00
CA GLU A 518 6.63 34.59 -5.64
C GLU A 518 6.62 33.69 -4.40
N ASP A 519 5.79 34.02 -3.41
CA ASP A 519 5.62 33.19 -2.22
C ASP A 519 4.85 31.89 -2.55
N GLU A 520 3.93 31.90 -3.51
CA GLU A 520 3.24 30.69 -3.98
C GLU A 520 4.21 29.73 -4.70
N PHE A 521 5.13 30.27 -5.51
CA PHE A 521 6.22 29.48 -6.07
C PHE A 521 7.13 28.93 -4.98
N ARG A 522 7.48 29.72 -3.95
CA ARG A 522 8.27 29.22 -2.82
C ARG A 522 7.53 28.12 -2.04
N ARG A 523 6.22 28.25 -1.85
CA ARG A 523 5.35 27.27 -1.20
C ARG A 523 5.37 25.93 -1.97
N ARG A 524 5.21 25.98 -3.28
CA ARG A 524 5.32 24.80 -4.17
C ARG A 524 6.72 24.19 -4.11
N ASP A 525 7.76 25.01 -4.26
CA ASP A 525 9.14 24.54 -4.33
C ASP A 525 9.54 23.86 -3.00
N GLU A 526 9.13 24.40 -1.85
CA GLU A 526 9.34 23.77 -0.54
C GLU A 526 8.59 22.44 -0.41
N ALA A 527 7.37 22.32 -0.94
CA ALA A 527 6.66 21.04 -0.98
C ALA A 527 7.40 19.99 -1.83
N ILE A 528 7.92 20.38 -3.00
CA ILE A 528 8.75 19.52 -3.87
C ILE A 528 10.02 19.08 -3.14
N LEU A 529 10.73 20.02 -2.49
CA LEU A 529 11.94 19.72 -1.71
C LEU A 529 11.65 18.79 -0.53
N ALA A 530 10.52 18.98 0.16
CA ALA A 530 10.13 18.13 1.27
C ALA A 530 9.82 16.69 0.81
N VAL A 531 9.19 16.52 -0.35
CA VAL A 531 9.01 15.20 -0.99
C VAL A 531 10.37 14.57 -1.30
N MET A 532 11.27 15.30 -1.97
CA MET A 532 12.62 14.81 -2.29
C MET A 532 13.40 14.36 -1.06
N ALA A 533 13.34 15.14 0.02
CA ALA A 533 14.01 14.85 1.28
C ALA A 533 13.40 13.65 2.01
N TYR A 534 12.10 13.42 1.87
CA TYR A 534 11.40 12.32 2.53
C TYR A 534 11.55 10.98 1.81
N CYS A 535 11.60 10.95 0.48
CA CYS A 535 11.72 9.73 -0.32
C CYS A 535 12.74 8.69 0.20
N PRO A 536 14.00 9.06 0.54
CA PRO A 536 15.00 8.10 1.00
C PRO A 536 14.83 7.63 2.46
N VAL A 537 13.95 8.26 3.25
CA VAL A 537 13.79 7.97 4.68
C VAL A 537 13.34 6.52 4.86
N GLN A 538 13.99 5.82 5.79
CA GLN A 538 13.71 4.42 6.09
C GLN A 538 12.71 4.35 7.24
N GLU A 539 11.44 4.07 6.93
CA GLU A 539 10.41 4.03 7.97
C GLU A 539 10.45 2.71 8.78
N GLY A 540 10.97 1.62 8.20
CA GLY A 540 11.06 0.31 8.86
C GLY A 540 9.72 -0.46 8.91
N PRO A 541 9.69 -1.65 9.53
CA PRO A 541 8.45 -2.44 9.61
C PRO A 541 7.41 -1.73 10.48
N THR A 542 6.13 -1.96 10.18
CA THR A 542 5.05 -1.48 11.05
C THR A 542 5.05 -2.27 12.35
N THR A 543 5.42 -1.61 13.45
CA THR A 543 5.41 -2.24 14.78
C THR A 543 3.98 -2.53 15.21
N ARG A 544 3.60 -3.81 15.29
CA ARG A 544 2.38 -4.21 16.01
C ARG A 544 2.71 -4.19 17.51
N CYS A 545 2.31 -3.11 18.18
CA CYS A 545 2.35 -3.03 19.64
C CYS A 545 1.51 -4.20 20.20
N ARG A 546 2.15 -5.17 20.90
CA ARG A 546 1.41 -6.17 21.70
C ARG A 546 0.75 -5.40 22.84
N LEU A 547 -0.57 -5.50 22.97
CA LEU A 547 -1.38 -4.64 23.83
C LEU A 547 -1.15 -4.82 25.35
N ASP A 548 -0.20 -5.66 25.79
CA ASP A 548 -0.03 -6.00 27.21
C ASP A 548 1.45 -6.09 27.63
N LYS A 549 2.15 -4.95 27.67
CA LYS A 549 3.22 -4.80 28.66
C LYS A 549 2.76 -3.79 29.70
N PRO A 550 2.56 -4.17 30.97
CA PRO A 550 2.30 -3.20 32.01
C PRO A 550 3.51 -2.25 32.03
N VAL A 551 3.23 -0.95 31.82
CA VAL A 551 4.20 0.11 32.07
C VAL A 551 4.53 0.01 33.55
N GLY A 552 5.69 -0.58 33.86
CA GLY A 552 6.26 -0.48 35.19
C GLY A 552 6.36 1.00 35.53
N LYS A 553 5.86 1.38 36.72
CA LYS A 553 5.96 2.74 37.25
C LYS A 553 7.42 3.19 37.23
N GLY A 554 7.81 3.87 36.17
CA GLY A 554 9.08 4.54 35.97
C GLY A 554 8.75 5.94 35.50
N ASN A 555 9.31 6.92 36.21
CA ASN A 555 8.94 8.33 36.24
C ASN A 555 8.57 8.94 34.87
N ALA A 556 7.56 9.80 34.90
CA ALA A 556 7.13 10.62 33.77
C ALA A 556 8.32 11.38 33.14
N PRO A 557 8.44 11.43 31.81
CA PRO A 557 9.45 12.26 31.17
C PRO A 557 9.00 13.72 31.28
N GLN A 558 9.69 14.47 32.14
CA GLN A 558 9.67 15.93 32.10
C GLN A 558 10.30 16.39 30.78
N ALA A 559 9.75 17.47 30.23
CA ALA A 559 10.17 18.10 29.00
C ALA A 559 11.69 18.31 28.95
N ALA A 560 12.35 17.73 27.94
CA ALA A 560 13.76 17.98 27.64
C ALA A 560 13.89 18.40 26.16
N GLN A 561 14.13 19.69 25.95
CA GLN A 561 14.78 20.21 24.76
C GLN A 561 16.30 20.04 24.94
N THR A 562 17.05 19.89 23.85
CA THR A 562 18.53 20.06 23.72
C THR A 562 19.52 18.99 24.26
N ALA A 563 19.11 17.93 24.97
CA ALA A 563 20.03 16.88 25.45
C ALA A 563 20.23 15.67 24.49
N ASP A 564 19.29 15.43 23.58
CA ASP A 564 19.14 14.16 22.84
C ASP A 564 20.25 13.88 21.79
N THR A 565 20.90 14.95 21.28
CA THR A 565 21.87 14.84 20.19
C THR A 565 23.27 14.43 20.65
N HIS A 566 23.65 14.72 21.90
CA HIS A 566 24.97 14.38 22.44
C HIS A 566 25.03 12.90 22.85
N GLU A 567 23.98 12.41 23.52
CA GLU A 567 23.85 11.03 23.98
C GLU A 567 23.80 10.04 22.80
N THR A 568 23.04 10.37 21.74
CA THR A 568 22.95 9.55 20.52
C THR A 568 24.29 9.46 19.75
N ARG A 569 25.13 10.50 19.79
CA ARG A 569 26.45 10.50 19.15
C ARG A 569 27.47 9.65 19.91
N GLU A 570 27.43 9.70 21.23
CA GLU A 570 28.28 8.90 22.10
C GLU A 570 27.90 7.40 21.99
N ASP A 571 26.61 7.09 21.95
CA ASP A 571 26.11 5.73 21.70
C ASP A 571 26.55 5.16 20.36
N LEU A 572 26.53 5.97 19.30
CA LEU A 572 27.02 5.57 17.99
C LEU A 572 28.54 5.34 18.00
N ALA A 573 29.33 6.21 18.63
CA ALA A 573 30.77 6.04 18.76
C ALA A 573 31.12 4.75 19.53
N ASN A 574 30.40 4.48 20.62
CA ASN A 574 30.50 3.24 21.39
C ASN A 574 30.11 2.01 20.54
N ALA A 575 29.06 2.13 19.73
CA ALA A 575 28.64 1.06 18.83
C ALA A 575 29.70 0.75 17.76
N ILE A 576 30.29 1.78 17.13
CA ILE A 576 31.37 1.65 16.15
C ILE A 576 32.57 0.91 16.75
N THR A 577 33.00 1.31 17.94
CA THR A 577 34.16 0.68 18.59
C THR A 577 33.88 -0.79 18.93
N SER A 578 32.66 -1.09 19.39
CA SER A 578 32.29 -2.44 19.85
C SER A 578 32.17 -3.52 18.76
N VAL A 579 32.22 -3.13 17.48
CA VAL A 579 32.14 -4.10 16.36
C VAL A 579 33.51 -4.47 15.79
N PHE A 580 34.60 -3.90 16.28
CA PHE A 580 35.95 -4.32 15.93
C PHE A 580 36.48 -5.33 16.94
N ILE A 581 37.21 -6.33 16.46
CA ILE A 581 37.91 -7.29 17.32
C ILE A 581 39.42 -7.01 17.33
N MET A 582 40.05 -7.14 18.51
CA MET A 582 41.50 -7.05 18.66
C MET A 582 42.15 -8.43 18.78
N LYS A 583 41.36 -9.45 19.14
CA LYS A 583 41.79 -10.85 19.26
C LYS A 583 40.78 -11.77 18.58
N GLU A 584 41.26 -12.90 18.04
CA GLU A 584 40.41 -13.83 17.27
C GLU A 584 39.30 -14.49 18.11
N GLU A 585 39.38 -14.47 19.44
CA GLU A 585 38.36 -15.04 20.34
C GLU A 585 37.20 -14.08 20.63
N GLU A 586 37.36 -12.78 20.33
CA GLU A 586 36.34 -11.78 20.63
C GLU A 586 35.10 -11.96 19.74
N ARG A 587 33.91 -11.88 20.35
CA ARG A 587 32.63 -12.08 19.66
C ARG A 587 31.70 -10.90 19.94
N PRO A 588 31.69 -9.89 19.06
CA PRO A 588 30.79 -8.75 19.17
C PRO A 588 29.33 -9.16 19.23
N ARG A 589 28.51 -8.28 19.81
CA ARG A 589 27.05 -8.42 19.88
C ARG A 589 26.30 -7.44 18.99
N ARG A 590 27.00 -6.55 18.28
CA ARG A 590 26.41 -5.59 17.34
C ARG A 590 26.76 -5.97 15.91
N CYS A 591 25.88 -5.68 14.96
CA CYS A 591 26.12 -5.95 13.55
C CYS A 591 26.91 -4.81 12.91
N PHE A 592 28.14 -5.08 12.46
CA PHE A 592 28.99 -4.07 11.82
C PHE A 592 28.33 -3.43 10.58
N VAL A 593 27.50 -4.18 9.84
CA VAL A 593 26.74 -3.64 8.70
C VAL A 593 25.66 -2.66 9.16
N CYS A 594 24.88 -3.00 10.20
CA CYS A 594 23.86 -2.13 10.76
C CYS A 594 24.46 -0.86 11.38
N VAL A 595 25.53 -1.02 12.16
CA VAL A 595 26.27 0.10 12.77
C VAL A 595 26.90 0.97 11.66
N GLY A 596 27.51 0.36 10.65
CA GLY A 596 28.04 1.07 9.49
C GLY A 596 26.96 1.88 8.78
N ARG A 597 25.75 1.33 8.61
CA ARG A 597 24.61 2.07 8.05
C ARG A 597 24.19 3.24 8.93
N ALA A 598 24.16 3.07 10.26
CA ALA A 598 23.83 4.15 11.18
C ALA A 598 24.75 5.38 11.01
N THR A 599 26.01 5.20 10.60
CA THR A 599 26.95 6.31 10.34
C THR A 599 26.58 7.18 9.13
N THR A 600 25.75 6.67 8.22
CA THR A 600 25.33 7.39 7.00
C THR A 600 23.99 8.07 7.13
N LEU A 601 23.27 7.81 8.21
CA LEU A 601 21.96 8.40 8.43
C LEU A 601 22.12 9.80 9.05
N PRO A 602 21.30 10.78 8.64
CA PRO A 602 21.23 12.08 9.30
C PRO A 602 20.95 11.95 10.79
N SER A 603 21.36 12.93 11.59
CA SER A 603 21.12 12.93 13.06
C SER A 603 19.64 12.91 13.45
N SER A 604 18.73 13.20 12.51
CA SER A 604 17.28 13.11 12.68
C SER A 604 16.70 11.71 12.58
N ASP A 605 17.45 10.76 12.02
CA ASP A 605 16.96 9.42 11.74
C ASP A 605 17.15 8.51 12.96
N PRO A 606 16.17 7.65 13.29
CA PRO A 606 16.28 6.75 14.43
C PRO A 606 17.34 5.67 14.18
N ILE A 607 18.50 5.79 14.82
CA ILE A 607 19.60 4.83 14.69
C ILE A 607 19.61 3.74 15.77
N GLN A 608 18.83 3.90 16.85
CA GLN A 608 18.89 3.03 18.03
C GLN A 608 18.70 1.55 17.69
N ASP A 609 17.75 1.24 16.78
CA ASP A 609 17.50 -0.13 16.34
C ASP A 609 18.68 -0.75 15.56
N LEU A 610 19.47 0.06 14.87
CA LEU A 610 20.65 -0.38 14.12
C LEU A 610 21.86 -0.63 15.02
N ILE A 611 21.98 0.14 16.10
CA ILE A 611 23.10 0.04 17.05
C ILE A 611 22.79 -0.83 18.27
N ARG A 612 21.57 -1.38 18.37
CA ARG A 612 21.16 -2.23 19.48
C ARG A 612 21.97 -3.54 19.51
N PRO A 613 22.53 -3.94 20.67
CA PRO A 613 23.19 -5.23 20.80
C PRO A 613 22.18 -6.39 20.74
N PHE A 614 22.54 -7.44 20.02
CA PHE A 614 21.85 -8.72 20.04
C PHE A 614 22.05 -9.42 21.39
N TYR A 615 21.06 -10.21 21.80
CA TYR A 615 21.13 -11.00 23.03
C TYR A 615 22.35 -11.93 23.08
N SER A 616 22.71 -12.53 21.93
CA SER A 616 23.86 -13.44 21.81
C SER A 616 24.58 -13.28 20.46
N ASN A 617 25.82 -13.74 20.40
CA ASN A 617 26.60 -13.84 19.17
C ASN A 617 25.93 -14.76 18.12
N SER A 618 25.21 -15.80 18.55
CA SER A 618 24.44 -16.69 17.70
C SER A 618 23.29 -15.96 17.01
N ASN A 619 22.61 -15.05 17.74
CA ASN A 619 21.56 -14.21 17.17
C ASN A 619 22.12 -13.21 16.16
N LEU A 620 23.28 -12.60 16.45
CA LEU A 620 24.00 -11.76 15.49
C LEU A 620 24.36 -12.54 14.22
N ARG A 621 24.91 -13.77 14.34
CA ARG A 621 25.23 -14.63 13.19
C ARG A 621 24.01 -14.96 12.35
N LYS A 622 22.89 -15.34 12.98
CA LYS A 622 21.61 -15.60 12.29
C LYS A 622 21.12 -14.34 11.56
N HIS A 623 21.19 -13.19 12.22
CA HIS A 623 20.83 -11.90 11.65
C HIS A 623 21.71 -11.57 10.43
N PHE A 624 23.03 -11.63 10.56
CA PHE A 624 23.96 -11.36 9.47
C PHE A 624 23.70 -12.25 8.25
N LYS A 625 23.45 -13.54 8.47
CA LYS A 625 23.07 -14.46 7.40
C LYS A 625 21.75 -14.10 6.73
N ARG A 626 20.70 -13.85 7.51
CA ARG A 626 19.32 -13.70 7.02
C ARG A 626 19.00 -12.31 6.48
N CYS A 627 19.63 -11.27 7.03
CA CYS A 627 19.34 -9.88 6.72
C CYS A 627 20.37 -9.26 5.78
N HIS A 628 21.60 -9.79 5.73
CA HIS A 628 22.67 -9.27 4.88
C HIS A 628 23.11 -10.30 3.83
N LEU A 629 23.72 -11.41 4.22
CA LEU A 629 24.33 -12.36 3.26
C LEU A 629 23.35 -13.03 2.29
N SER A 630 22.10 -13.30 2.70
CA SER A 630 21.07 -13.88 1.82
C SER A 630 20.37 -12.84 0.93
N LYS A 631 20.68 -11.56 1.12
CA LYS A 631 20.05 -10.42 0.44
C LYS A 631 21.00 -9.65 -0.48
N ILE A 632 22.23 -10.15 -0.64
CA ILE A 632 23.19 -9.66 -1.63
C ILE A 632 22.59 -9.84 -3.02
N GLN A 633 22.50 -8.75 -3.78
CA GLN A 633 22.11 -8.81 -5.19
C GLN A 633 23.31 -9.19 -6.07
N GLU A 634 23.07 -9.74 -7.27
CA GLU A 634 24.14 -10.22 -8.16
C GLU A 634 25.19 -9.15 -8.51
N ASN A 635 24.76 -7.88 -8.62
CA ASN A 635 25.60 -6.72 -8.93
C ASN A 635 25.69 -5.71 -7.77
N GLU A 636 25.43 -6.14 -6.52
CA GLU A 636 25.54 -5.23 -5.36
C GLU A 636 27.01 -4.97 -5.03
N GLU A 637 27.46 -3.71 -5.13
CA GLU A 637 28.77 -3.30 -4.64
C GLU A 637 28.84 -3.51 -3.12
N LEU A 638 29.70 -4.44 -2.67
CA LEU A 638 29.85 -4.71 -1.25
C LEU A 638 30.92 -3.79 -0.66
N TYR A 639 30.53 -2.98 0.32
CA TYR A 639 31.40 -1.99 0.93
C TYR A 639 31.23 -1.97 2.46
N CYS A 640 32.33 -2.12 3.17
CA CYS A 640 32.35 -1.95 4.63
C CYS A 640 32.57 -0.48 4.99
N ARG A 641 31.50 0.20 5.42
CA ARG A 641 31.53 1.62 5.80
C ARG A 641 32.45 1.95 6.97
N LEU A 642 32.61 1.02 7.90
CA LEU A 642 33.43 1.23 9.08
C LEU A 642 34.93 1.09 8.78
N CYS A 643 35.27 0.29 7.77
CA CYS A 643 36.65 0.03 7.35
C CYS A 643 37.05 0.83 6.10
N ASN A 644 36.10 1.52 5.47
CA ASN A 644 36.25 2.17 4.16
C ASN A 644 36.87 1.23 3.10
N LEU A 645 36.33 0.00 3.00
CA LEU A 645 36.89 -1.06 2.16
C LEU A 645 35.84 -1.67 1.23
N SER A 646 36.15 -1.70 -0.07
CA SER A 646 35.36 -2.43 -1.09
C SER A 646 35.69 -3.92 -1.06
N LEU A 647 34.68 -4.75 -1.32
CA LEU A 647 34.73 -6.21 -1.21
C LEU A 647 34.14 -6.82 -2.49
N ASP A 648 34.92 -7.60 -3.23
CA ASP A 648 34.53 -8.00 -4.59
C ASP A 648 33.35 -8.98 -4.64
N HIS A 649 33.24 -9.87 -3.64
CA HIS A 649 32.20 -10.90 -3.64
C HIS A 649 31.84 -11.38 -2.24
N LYS A 650 30.72 -12.11 -2.14
CA LYS A 650 30.15 -12.64 -0.89
C LYS A 650 31.18 -13.29 0.05
N MET A 651 32.11 -14.07 -0.49
CA MET A 651 33.15 -14.72 0.32
C MET A 651 34.16 -13.74 0.91
N HIS A 652 34.49 -12.63 0.23
CA HIS A 652 35.32 -11.55 0.79
C HIS A 652 34.59 -10.85 1.93
N LEU A 653 33.28 -10.60 1.81
CA LEU A 653 32.48 -10.05 2.90
C LEU A 653 32.40 -10.98 4.11
N GLN A 654 32.27 -12.30 3.91
CA GLN A 654 32.28 -13.28 5.00
C GLN A 654 33.64 -13.33 5.69
N ASN A 655 34.73 -13.34 4.93
CA ASN A 655 36.10 -13.33 5.47
C ASN A 655 36.38 -12.04 6.23
N HIS A 656 35.98 -10.88 5.69
CA HIS A 656 36.10 -9.58 6.34
C HIS A 656 35.29 -9.51 7.64
N ALA A 657 34.03 -9.96 7.61
CA ALA A 657 33.17 -10.02 8.79
C ALA A 657 33.77 -10.89 9.91
N MET A 658 34.40 -12.01 9.55
CA MET A 658 35.05 -12.91 10.50
C MET A 658 36.35 -12.31 11.07
N ARG A 659 37.25 -11.82 10.21
CA ARG A 659 38.59 -11.38 10.62
C ARG A 659 38.64 -10.02 11.30
N ILE A 660 37.80 -9.08 10.86
CA ILE A 660 37.82 -7.69 11.35
C ILE A 660 36.74 -7.44 12.40
N HIS A 661 35.58 -8.10 12.24
CA HIS A 661 34.39 -7.84 13.06
C HIS A 661 33.94 -9.03 13.91
N GLY A 662 34.68 -10.14 13.95
CA GLY A 662 34.37 -11.34 14.74
C GLY A 662 32.98 -11.96 14.46
N THR A 663 32.34 -11.59 13.35
CA THR A 663 30.98 -12.01 12.98
C THR A 663 31.08 -13.23 12.07
N VAL A 664 30.98 -14.41 12.68
CA VAL A 664 31.15 -15.69 11.99
C VAL A 664 29.89 -16.02 11.18
N SER A 665 30.01 -16.24 9.87
CA SER A 665 28.96 -16.79 9.01
C SER A 665 28.98 -18.31 9.07
#